data_AF-A0A4U5MHV6-F1
#
_entry.id   AF-A0A4U5MHV6-F1
#
_cell.length_a   1.000
_cell.length_b   1.000
_cell.length_c   1.000
_cell.angle_alpha   90.00
_cell.angle_beta   90.00
_cell.angle_gamma   90.00
#
_symmetry.space_group_name_H-M   'P 1'
#
loop_
_entity.id
_entity.type
_entity.pdbx_description
1 polymer ?
#
loop_
_entity_poly.entity_id
_entity_poly.type
_entity_poly.pdbx_seq_one_letter_code
_entity_poly.pdbx_strand_id
1 'polypeptide(L)'
;MSFDSFIDSQPLEPVDEMAAGSVRALPKLREVENLRIKYESLHETKMELAAQVNRLTSELDLAKKTAAEATKAKQDLQEEYADFGERLEEATIDKEIAEERCEQLQIEINGLKVEVEELEMDYGILKSEMEGADLNSGAANSVVVKLLEEKNRKLQEGLFKLRDIVNDHTIKKNEAEQELIRLKNLNAELNTIAEKASKCVGEKDSIIARLQKQVDAFLGSKKMIENLTEKNLGLEDTIARLEGEVEELESLNVVNEELLEAAKAHELTLKAEVDAQIGRNNELRATIFSRDTKIKEVEKFIEKYRQSIRDYDEQIMNLKDEILVLNDRLEAQAAGQEFGREEASLLTAASNFSDIVSHRICDIECNHAQNHVKYLKTFLPDNFSKPGGDNDALLIYVMLPRIADKLALLIELTSQQYPMVPGGMRRDHVTKAHRAEQWVFAAHLTFEARGLIAMLKKCESALKLCSVDRLARVAPMQMEISTQERSVDTFLDQLKTGRLDENTNLDLLGKATVFFENLFTLNLSSDSHDTNLFMSQHLDQMSAGVTWLKRNLERILLFLAPSEDATDIKVFVTLLSEEVDAMEQLVLKGKTRIPDKSSDRALNLTTEFLRDIEDANIALLKFARMVHTLCSSAAGQIHVLTAFLT
;
A
#
# COMPACT_ATOMS: atom_id res chain seq x y z
N MET A 1 48.43 -30.63 -23.40
CA MET A 1 49.86 -30.39 -23.63
C MET A 1 50.63 -30.91 -22.41
N SER A 2 51.88 -31.31 -22.63
CA SER A 2 52.91 -31.74 -21.67
C SER A 2 52.88 -31.13 -20.26
N PHE A 3 53.01 -31.99 -19.23
CA PHE A 3 54.13 -32.14 -18.27
C PHE A 3 53.65 -33.16 -17.19
N ASP A 4 54.32 -34.28 -16.84
CA ASP A 4 55.67 -34.51 -16.29
C ASP A 4 55.95 -33.82 -14.92
N SER A 5 56.55 -34.44 -13.89
CA SER A 5 56.58 -35.85 -13.40
C SER A 5 57.40 -35.92 -12.08
N PHE A 6 57.49 -37.11 -11.44
CA PHE A 6 58.53 -37.55 -10.48
C PHE A 6 58.58 -37.04 -9.01
N ILE A 7 59.20 -37.85 -8.15
CA ILE A 7 59.88 -37.54 -6.85
C ILE A 7 58.97 -37.16 -5.64
N ASP A 8 59.13 -37.71 -4.43
CA ASP A 8 59.97 -38.83 -3.96
C ASP A 8 59.33 -39.54 -2.73
N SER A 9 59.96 -40.58 -2.19
CA SER A 9 59.56 -41.19 -0.92
C SER A 9 60.74 -41.77 -0.13
N GLN A 10 61.06 -41.17 1.02
CA GLN A 10 61.92 -41.76 2.06
C GLN A 10 61.29 -41.62 3.46
N PRO A 11 61.62 -42.49 4.43
CA PRO A 11 60.78 -42.75 5.61
C PRO A 11 61.40 -42.31 6.94
N LEU A 12 60.59 -42.24 8.00
CA LEU A 12 60.80 -42.92 9.30
C LEU A 12 59.64 -42.68 10.31
N GLU A 13 59.66 -43.43 11.41
CA GLU A 13 58.64 -43.58 12.48
C GLU A 13 58.56 -42.39 13.48
N PRO A 14 57.60 -42.32 14.45
CA PRO A 14 56.58 -43.31 14.87
C PRO A 14 55.12 -42.79 14.90
N VAL A 15 54.19 -43.62 15.37
CA VAL A 15 52.74 -43.59 15.02
C VAL A 15 51.79 -42.99 16.07
N ASP A 16 52.17 -42.93 17.35
CA ASP A 16 51.20 -42.91 18.46
C ASP A 16 50.35 -41.62 18.65
N GLU A 17 50.71 -40.46 18.08
CA GLU A 17 49.84 -39.28 18.11
C GLU A 17 48.80 -39.25 16.97
N MET A 18 49.06 -39.93 15.83
CA MET A 18 48.11 -39.93 14.71
C MET A 18 46.83 -40.72 14.99
N ALA A 19 46.87 -41.70 15.90
CA ALA A 19 45.70 -42.50 16.27
C ALA A 19 44.56 -41.63 16.86
N ALA A 20 44.90 -40.70 17.75
CA ALA A 20 43.93 -39.79 18.37
C ALA A 20 43.33 -38.78 17.36
N GLY A 21 44.16 -38.30 16.42
CA GLY A 21 43.70 -37.47 15.31
C GLY A 21 42.76 -38.21 14.36
N SER A 22 43.14 -39.44 13.97
CA SER A 22 42.40 -40.29 13.02
C SER A 22 40.98 -40.62 13.49
N VAL A 23 40.81 -41.02 14.76
CA VAL A 23 39.49 -41.31 15.34
C VAL A 23 38.56 -40.08 15.31
N ARG A 24 39.11 -38.88 15.46
CA ARG A 24 38.33 -37.62 15.39
C ARG A 24 38.15 -37.08 13.96
N ALA A 25 38.95 -37.55 13.01
CA ALA A 25 38.83 -37.21 11.59
C ALA A 25 37.81 -38.09 10.85
N LEU A 26 37.68 -39.37 11.20
CA LEU A 26 36.78 -40.34 10.55
C LEU A 26 35.31 -39.86 10.37
N PRO A 27 34.65 -39.21 11.36
CA PRO A 27 33.30 -38.67 11.16
C PRO A 27 33.27 -37.54 10.12
N LYS A 28 34.23 -36.61 10.20
CA LYS A 28 34.34 -35.48 9.26
C LYS A 28 34.67 -35.95 7.84
N LEU A 29 35.47 -37.01 7.70
CA LEU A 29 35.77 -37.61 6.41
C LEU A 29 34.49 -38.14 5.75
N ARG A 30 33.65 -38.85 6.51
CA ARG A 30 32.33 -39.31 6.05
C ARG A 30 31.36 -38.16 5.76
N GLU A 31 31.39 -37.07 6.52
CA GLU A 31 30.59 -35.88 6.21
C GLU A 31 31.02 -35.22 4.90
N VAL A 32 32.33 -35.06 4.67
CA VAL A 32 32.91 -34.55 3.41
C VAL A 32 32.59 -35.47 2.24
N GLU A 33 32.67 -36.78 2.41
CA GLU A 33 32.38 -37.77 1.37
C GLU A 33 30.87 -37.82 1.04
N ASN A 34 29.99 -37.74 2.04
CA ASN A 34 28.55 -37.57 1.83
C ASN A 34 28.20 -36.25 1.15
N LEU A 35 28.89 -35.15 1.48
CA LEU A 35 28.71 -33.86 0.80
C LEU A 35 29.23 -33.90 -0.65
N ARG A 36 30.32 -34.61 -0.91
CA ARG A 36 30.85 -34.86 -2.26
C ARG A 36 29.85 -35.64 -3.11
N ILE A 37 29.33 -36.77 -2.63
CA ILE A 37 28.34 -37.58 -3.36
C ILE A 37 27.07 -36.76 -3.65
N LYS A 38 26.61 -35.94 -2.69
CA LYS A 38 25.49 -35.00 -2.91
C LYS A 38 25.81 -33.93 -3.95
N TYR A 39 27.03 -33.40 -3.96
CA TYR A 39 27.46 -32.42 -4.95
C TYR A 39 27.58 -33.03 -6.35
N GLU A 40 28.11 -34.25 -6.47
CA GLU A 40 28.21 -34.99 -7.74
C GLU A 40 26.81 -35.26 -8.32
N SER A 41 25.87 -35.77 -7.51
CA SER A 41 24.46 -35.96 -7.92
C SER A 41 23.73 -34.64 -8.26
N LEU A 42 24.00 -33.55 -7.54
CA LEU A 42 23.48 -32.22 -7.87
C LEU A 42 24.09 -31.65 -9.16
N HIS A 43 25.32 -32.06 -9.50
CA HIS A 43 26.00 -31.66 -10.73
C HIS A 43 25.45 -32.41 -11.94
N GLU A 44 25.22 -33.73 -11.81
CA GLU A 44 24.59 -34.56 -12.83
C GLU A 44 23.18 -34.06 -13.17
N THR A 45 22.30 -33.91 -12.17
CA THR A 45 20.94 -33.38 -12.37
C THR A 45 20.93 -31.95 -12.94
N LYS A 46 21.93 -31.11 -12.62
CA LYS A 46 22.11 -29.80 -13.26
C LYS A 46 22.51 -29.91 -14.75
N MET A 47 23.34 -30.88 -15.12
CA MET A 47 23.71 -31.13 -16.52
C MET A 47 22.53 -31.68 -17.32
N GLU A 48 21.74 -32.59 -16.74
CA GLU A 48 20.51 -33.10 -17.35
C GLU A 48 19.48 -31.98 -17.58
N LEU A 49 19.22 -31.15 -16.56
CA LEU A 49 18.31 -30.02 -16.69
C LEU A 49 18.79 -29.00 -17.72
N ALA A 50 20.10 -28.72 -17.78
CA ALA A 50 20.67 -27.86 -18.82
C ALA A 50 20.51 -28.45 -20.23
N ALA A 51 20.67 -29.77 -20.39
CA ALA A 51 20.43 -30.45 -21.66
C ALA A 51 18.93 -30.42 -22.05
N GLN A 52 18.02 -30.56 -21.09
CA GLN A 52 16.57 -30.46 -21.32
C GLN A 52 16.17 -29.04 -21.73
N VAL A 53 16.66 -28.00 -21.05
CA VAL A 53 16.44 -26.59 -21.41
C VAL A 53 16.95 -26.28 -22.82
N ASN A 54 18.13 -26.79 -23.20
CA ASN A 54 18.66 -26.62 -24.55
C ASN A 54 17.80 -27.30 -25.63
N ARG A 55 17.27 -28.51 -25.36
CA ARG A 55 16.32 -29.20 -26.27
C ARG A 55 15.03 -28.42 -26.43
N LEU A 56 14.38 -28.06 -25.32
CA LEU A 56 13.13 -27.29 -25.33
C LEU A 56 13.28 -25.93 -26.03
N THR A 57 14.45 -25.28 -25.90
CA THR A 57 14.74 -24.03 -26.62
C THR A 57 14.84 -24.26 -28.14
N SER A 58 15.51 -25.34 -28.56
CA SER A 58 15.61 -25.71 -29.98
C SER A 58 14.27 -26.14 -30.59
N GLU A 59 13.43 -26.83 -29.81
CA GLU A 59 12.07 -27.23 -30.20
C GLU A 59 11.14 -26.02 -30.30
N LEU A 60 11.23 -25.08 -29.35
CA LEU A 60 10.50 -23.81 -29.36
C LEU A 60 10.84 -22.96 -30.59
N ASP A 61 12.12 -22.83 -30.95
CA ASP A 61 12.54 -22.05 -32.12
C ASP A 61 12.19 -22.72 -33.45
N LEU A 62 12.18 -24.06 -33.51
CA LEU A 62 11.66 -24.80 -34.67
C LEU A 62 10.14 -24.61 -34.81
N ALA A 63 9.38 -24.67 -33.70
CA ALA A 63 7.94 -24.43 -33.69
C ALA A 63 7.56 -22.99 -34.07
N LYS A 64 8.33 -21.98 -33.64
CA LYS A 64 8.18 -20.59 -34.13
C LYS A 64 8.38 -20.50 -35.64
N LYS A 65 9.38 -21.22 -36.17
CA LYS A 65 9.70 -21.20 -37.61
C LYS A 65 8.59 -21.84 -38.45
N THR A 66 8.09 -23.01 -38.06
CA THR A 66 6.98 -23.66 -38.77
C THR A 66 5.68 -22.87 -38.65
N ALA A 67 5.41 -22.24 -37.51
CA ALA A 67 4.28 -21.32 -37.36
C ALA A 67 4.40 -20.09 -38.30
N ALA A 68 5.58 -19.49 -38.41
CA ALA A 68 5.82 -18.37 -39.33
C ALA A 68 5.63 -18.79 -40.80
N GLU A 69 6.17 -19.95 -41.19
CA GLU A 69 6.02 -20.51 -42.54
C GLU A 69 4.54 -20.83 -42.87
N ALA A 70 3.78 -21.36 -41.91
CA ALA A 70 2.34 -21.57 -42.05
C ALA A 70 1.55 -20.26 -42.15
N THR A 71 1.89 -19.22 -41.37
CA THR A 71 1.24 -17.90 -41.50
C THR A 71 1.51 -17.25 -42.85
N LYS A 72 2.71 -17.41 -43.41
CA LYS A 72 3.01 -16.92 -44.77
C LYS A 72 2.22 -17.68 -45.82
N ALA A 73 2.21 -19.01 -45.78
CA ALA A 73 1.44 -19.82 -46.73
C ALA A 73 -0.07 -19.47 -46.71
N LYS A 74 -0.61 -19.11 -45.54
CA LYS A 74 -1.98 -18.58 -45.44
C LYS A 74 -2.15 -17.20 -46.09
N GLN A 75 -1.17 -16.30 -45.96
CA GLN A 75 -1.19 -14.98 -46.61
C GLN A 75 -1.10 -15.13 -48.13
N ASP A 76 -0.14 -15.91 -48.61
CA ASP A 76 0.05 -16.22 -50.04
C ASP A 76 -1.26 -16.78 -50.65
N LEU A 77 -1.91 -17.75 -49.99
CA LEU A 77 -3.23 -18.27 -50.40
C LEU A 77 -4.35 -17.24 -50.33
N GLN A 78 -4.35 -16.33 -49.35
CA GLN A 78 -5.39 -15.31 -49.21
C GLN A 78 -5.28 -14.25 -50.32
N GLU A 79 -4.06 -13.94 -50.78
CA GLU A 79 -3.82 -13.11 -51.96
C GLU A 79 -4.28 -13.84 -53.24
N GLU A 80 -3.97 -15.14 -53.40
CA GLU A 80 -4.51 -15.94 -54.52
C GLU A 80 -6.05 -15.97 -54.55
N TYR A 81 -6.72 -16.12 -53.40
CA TYR A 81 -8.18 -16.08 -53.32
C TYR A 81 -8.77 -14.71 -53.67
N ALA A 82 -8.06 -13.60 -53.38
CA ALA A 82 -8.47 -12.26 -53.82
C ALA A 82 -8.35 -12.11 -55.34
N ASP A 83 -7.21 -12.52 -55.91
CA ASP A 83 -6.96 -12.58 -57.36
C ASP A 83 -8.01 -13.43 -58.10
N PHE A 84 -8.43 -14.57 -57.53
CA PHE A 84 -9.52 -15.38 -58.09
C PHE A 84 -10.90 -14.71 -57.94
N GLY A 85 -11.11 -13.91 -56.89
CA GLY A 85 -12.31 -13.09 -56.72
C GLY A 85 -12.43 -12.00 -57.79
N GLU A 86 -11.39 -11.19 -57.97
CA GLU A 86 -11.38 -10.12 -58.98
C GLU A 86 -11.59 -10.66 -60.40
N ARG A 87 -10.95 -11.80 -60.74
CA ARG A 87 -11.15 -12.47 -62.05
C ARG A 87 -12.55 -13.06 -62.21
N LEU A 88 -13.20 -13.49 -61.13
CA LEU A 88 -14.58 -13.98 -61.17
C LEU A 88 -15.57 -12.82 -61.34
N GLU A 89 -15.32 -11.66 -60.72
CA GLU A 89 -16.08 -10.43 -60.94
C GLU A 89 -15.92 -9.94 -62.38
N GLU A 90 -14.69 -9.87 -62.91
CA GLU A 90 -14.41 -9.51 -64.32
C GLU A 90 -15.15 -10.45 -65.30
N ALA A 91 -15.04 -11.77 -65.10
CA ALA A 91 -15.74 -12.76 -65.94
C ALA A 91 -17.27 -12.73 -65.79
N THR A 92 -17.80 -12.26 -64.65
CA THR A 92 -19.25 -12.07 -64.44
C THR A 92 -19.74 -10.83 -65.16
N ILE A 93 -18.98 -9.73 -65.13
CA ILE A 93 -19.28 -8.49 -65.86
C ILE A 93 -19.24 -8.74 -67.38
N ASP A 94 -18.24 -9.45 -67.89
CA ASP A 94 -18.16 -9.83 -69.32
C ASP A 94 -19.35 -10.72 -69.74
N LYS A 95 -19.81 -11.61 -68.85
CA LYS A 95 -21.02 -12.41 -69.07
C LYS A 95 -22.28 -11.55 -69.11
N GLU A 96 -22.47 -10.63 -68.17
CA GLU A 96 -23.64 -9.74 -68.14
C GLU A 96 -23.69 -8.83 -69.39
N ILE A 97 -22.55 -8.29 -69.83
CA ILE A 97 -22.43 -7.52 -71.07
C ILE A 97 -22.72 -8.39 -72.31
N ALA A 98 -22.35 -9.67 -72.29
CA ALA A 98 -22.69 -10.61 -73.38
C ALA A 98 -24.19 -10.97 -73.39
N GLU A 99 -24.82 -11.12 -72.23
CA GLU A 99 -26.25 -11.38 -72.10
C GLU A 99 -27.09 -10.16 -72.53
N GLU A 100 -26.76 -8.94 -72.08
CA GLU A 100 -27.43 -7.70 -72.50
C GLU A 100 -27.38 -7.51 -74.03
N ARG A 101 -26.21 -7.74 -74.65
CA ARG A 101 -26.05 -7.71 -76.12
C ARG A 101 -26.88 -8.79 -76.82
N CYS A 102 -27.01 -9.97 -76.23
CA CYS A 102 -27.79 -11.06 -76.79
C CYS A 102 -29.29 -10.75 -76.72
N GLU A 103 -29.78 -10.19 -75.61
CA GLU A 103 -31.15 -9.70 -75.47
C GLU A 103 -31.44 -8.54 -76.45
N GLN A 104 -30.52 -7.59 -76.60
CA GLN A 104 -30.65 -6.48 -77.56
C GLN A 104 -30.78 -6.98 -79.01
N LEU A 105 -29.89 -7.88 -79.44
CA LEU A 105 -29.98 -8.53 -80.76
C LEU A 105 -31.26 -9.36 -80.92
N GLN A 106 -31.74 -10.00 -79.85
CA GLN A 106 -32.98 -10.76 -79.87
C GLN A 106 -34.22 -9.86 -80.02
N ILE A 107 -34.19 -8.65 -79.45
CA ILE A 107 -35.21 -7.61 -79.65
C ILE A 107 -35.18 -7.11 -81.10
N GLU A 108 -34.01 -6.79 -81.66
CA GLU A 108 -33.86 -6.37 -83.07
C GLU A 108 -34.36 -7.43 -84.06
N ILE A 109 -33.99 -8.70 -83.85
CA ILE A 109 -34.47 -9.84 -84.65
C ILE A 109 -36.00 -9.98 -84.57
N ASN A 110 -36.61 -9.69 -83.42
CA ASN A 110 -38.06 -9.78 -83.28
C ASN A 110 -38.78 -8.58 -83.92
N GLY A 111 -38.19 -7.39 -83.89
CA GLY A 111 -38.69 -6.23 -84.64
C GLY A 111 -38.68 -6.48 -86.16
N LEU A 112 -37.57 -6.96 -86.70
CA LEU A 112 -37.43 -7.27 -88.13
C LEU A 112 -38.39 -8.37 -88.61
N LYS A 113 -38.80 -9.32 -87.74
CA LYS A 113 -39.83 -10.31 -88.08
C LYS A 113 -41.20 -9.68 -88.26
N VAL A 114 -41.59 -8.75 -87.38
CA VAL A 114 -42.88 -8.04 -87.49
C VAL A 114 -42.92 -7.22 -88.78
N GLU A 115 -41.83 -6.53 -89.12
CA GLU A 115 -41.73 -5.78 -90.39
C GLU A 115 -41.85 -6.68 -91.63
N VAL A 116 -41.33 -7.91 -91.57
CA VAL A 116 -41.52 -8.92 -92.64
C VAL A 116 -42.97 -9.45 -92.69
N GLU A 117 -43.58 -9.74 -91.55
CA GLU A 117 -44.98 -10.21 -91.48
C GLU A 117 -45.97 -9.15 -92.01
N GLU A 118 -45.71 -7.86 -91.76
CA GLU A 118 -46.48 -6.75 -92.35
C GLU A 118 -46.31 -6.67 -93.88
N LEU A 119 -45.08 -6.79 -94.40
CA LEU A 119 -44.80 -6.77 -95.84
C LEU A 119 -45.37 -7.98 -96.60
N GLU A 120 -45.39 -9.17 -96.00
CA GLU A 120 -46.04 -10.36 -96.59
C GLU A 120 -47.57 -10.20 -96.66
N MET A 121 -48.17 -9.57 -95.64
CA MET A 121 -49.61 -9.26 -95.63
C MET A 121 -50.01 -8.27 -96.73
N ASP A 122 -49.27 -7.18 -96.90
CA ASP A 122 -49.50 -6.19 -97.97
C ASP A 122 -49.37 -6.81 -99.38
N TYR A 123 -48.39 -7.69 -99.59
CA TYR A 123 -48.23 -8.41 -100.86
C TYR A 123 -49.42 -9.34 -101.15
N GLY A 124 -49.96 -10.01 -100.12
CA GLY A 124 -51.14 -10.86 -100.24
C GLY A 124 -52.39 -10.09 -100.68
N ILE A 125 -52.57 -8.86 -100.18
CA ILE A 125 -53.66 -7.97 -100.57
C ILE A 125 -53.50 -7.57 -102.04
N LEU A 126 -52.32 -7.03 -102.41
CA LEU A 126 -52.08 -6.49 -103.75
C LEU A 126 -52.20 -7.54 -104.87
N LYS A 127 -51.81 -8.80 -104.58
CA LYS A 127 -52.04 -9.91 -105.52
C LYS A 127 -53.52 -10.23 -105.70
N SER A 128 -54.31 -10.20 -104.63
CA SER A 128 -55.74 -10.55 -104.67
C SER A 128 -56.56 -9.57 -105.52
N GLU A 129 -56.11 -8.32 -105.67
CA GLU A 129 -56.78 -7.32 -106.50
C GLU A 129 -56.54 -7.52 -108.01
N MET A 130 -55.62 -8.39 -108.43
CA MET A 130 -55.16 -8.48 -109.83
C MET A 130 -55.83 -9.57 -110.68
N GLU A 131 -56.58 -10.52 -110.09
CA GLU A 131 -56.97 -11.79 -110.74
C GLU A 131 -58.44 -11.87 -111.26
N GLY A 132 -59.15 -10.75 -111.56
CA GLY A 132 -60.61 -10.78 -111.80
C GLY A 132 -61.23 -10.09 -113.06
N ALA A 133 -61.13 -10.68 -114.28
CA ALA A 133 -61.92 -10.40 -115.52
C ALA A 133 -61.57 -11.37 -116.70
N ASP A 134 -62.19 -11.42 -117.89
CA ASP A 134 -63.60 -11.51 -118.36
C ASP A 134 -63.62 -11.97 -119.86
N LEU A 135 -64.70 -12.61 -120.40
CA LEU A 135 -64.69 -13.32 -121.72
C LEU A 135 -66.04 -13.46 -122.49
N ASN A 136 -66.03 -13.53 -123.86
CA ASN A 136 -67.23 -13.91 -124.70
C ASN A 136 -67.03 -14.44 -126.17
N SER A 137 -68.07 -14.41 -127.04
CA SER A 137 -68.30 -15.22 -128.30
C SER A 137 -69.06 -14.45 -129.43
N GLY A 138 -69.27 -14.84 -130.72
CA GLY A 138 -68.83 -15.95 -131.62
C GLY A 138 -69.85 -16.37 -132.75
N ALA A 139 -69.45 -17.31 -133.66
CA ALA A 139 -70.26 -18.27 -134.48
C ALA A 139 -70.80 -18.04 -135.95
N ALA A 140 -71.09 -19.20 -136.63
CA ALA A 140 -72.03 -19.55 -137.75
C ALA A 140 -71.65 -19.35 -139.28
N ASN A 141 -72.27 -19.99 -140.32
CA ASN A 141 -72.83 -21.37 -140.60
C ASN A 141 -73.30 -21.55 -142.12
N SER A 142 -73.82 -22.73 -142.54
CA SER A 142 -74.58 -23.09 -143.81
C SER A 142 -73.73 -23.60 -145.05
N VAL A 143 -74.18 -24.17 -146.20
CA VAL A 143 -75.44 -24.19 -147.03
C VAL A 143 -75.75 -25.55 -147.79
N VAL A 144 -76.95 -25.66 -148.39
CA VAL A 144 -77.70 -26.68 -149.20
C VAL A 144 -77.04 -27.16 -150.55
N VAL A 145 -76.95 -28.45 -150.97
CA VAL A 145 -77.87 -29.62 -151.16
C VAL A 145 -78.71 -29.66 -152.47
N LYS A 146 -78.10 -30.04 -153.63
CA LYS A 146 -78.86 -30.57 -154.79
C LYS A 146 -78.21 -31.66 -155.67
N LEU A 147 -77.05 -32.22 -155.29
CA LEU A 147 -76.58 -33.54 -155.77
C LEU A 147 -77.38 -34.67 -155.07
N LEU A 148 -78.70 -34.59 -155.22
CA LEU A 148 -79.67 -35.19 -154.27
C LEU A 148 -79.94 -36.68 -154.51
N GLU A 149 -79.71 -37.17 -155.72
CA GLU A 149 -79.93 -38.59 -156.07
C GLU A 149 -78.73 -39.43 -155.61
N GLU A 150 -77.51 -38.90 -155.68
CA GLU A 150 -76.36 -39.50 -155.01
C GLU A 150 -76.47 -39.43 -153.47
N LYS A 151 -77.26 -38.48 -152.95
CA LYS A 151 -77.60 -38.43 -151.52
C LYS A 151 -78.45 -39.61 -151.06
N ASN A 152 -79.27 -40.26 -151.89
CA ASN A 152 -80.01 -41.44 -151.42
C ASN A 152 -79.07 -42.60 -151.04
N ARG A 153 -77.99 -42.80 -151.80
CA ARG A 153 -76.92 -43.75 -151.43
C ARG A 153 -76.20 -43.31 -150.15
N LYS A 154 -75.84 -42.02 -150.06
CA LYS A 154 -75.19 -41.43 -148.86
C LYS A 154 -76.11 -41.33 -147.64
N LEU A 155 -77.43 -41.46 -147.79
CA LEU A 155 -78.40 -41.47 -146.68
C LEU A 155 -78.52 -42.86 -146.03
N GLN A 156 -78.38 -43.95 -146.78
CA GLN A 156 -78.25 -45.29 -146.18
C GLN A 156 -76.90 -45.42 -145.44
N GLU A 157 -75.78 -44.99 -146.05
CA GLU A 157 -74.50 -44.90 -145.33
C GLU A 157 -74.58 -43.95 -144.13
N GLY A 158 -75.28 -42.82 -144.27
CA GLY A 158 -75.46 -41.82 -143.23
C GLY A 158 -76.26 -42.34 -142.03
N LEU A 159 -77.32 -43.13 -142.27
CA LEU A 159 -78.09 -43.76 -141.20
C LEU A 159 -77.31 -44.86 -140.47
N PHE A 160 -76.51 -45.66 -141.18
CA PHE A 160 -75.58 -46.58 -140.52
C PHE A 160 -74.54 -45.83 -139.70
N LYS A 161 -73.87 -44.83 -140.27
CA LYS A 161 -72.87 -44.01 -139.55
C LYS A 161 -73.48 -43.26 -138.35
N LEU A 162 -74.73 -42.79 -138.42
CA LEU A 162 -75.43 -42.19 -137.28
C LEU A 162 -75.80 -43.22 -136.20
N ARG A 163 -76.27 -44.41 -136.59
CA ARG A 163 -76.47 -45.52 -135.64
C ARG A 163 -75.15 -45.88 -134.95
N ASP A 164 -74.08 -46.03 -135.73
CA ASP A 164 -72.78 -46.46 -135.22
C ASP A 164 -72.16 -45.38 -134.32
N ILE A 165 -72.28 -44.09 -134.66
CA ILE A 165 -71.88 -42.97 -133.81
C ILE A 165 -72.73 -42.89 -132.53
N VAL A 166 -74.04 -43.17 -132.58
CA VAL A 166 -74.90 -43.19 -131.37
C VAL A 166 -74.60 -44.39 -130.48
N ASN A 167 -74.29 -45.56 -131.07
CA ASN A 167 -73.80 -46.72 -130.33
C ASN A 167 -72.43 -46.43 -129.69
N ASP A 168 -71.49 -45.88 -130.45
CA ASP A 168 -70.15 -45.51 -129.99
C ASP A 168 -70.21 -44.42 -128.89
N HIS A 169 -71.12 -43.45 -128.98
CA HIS A 169 -71.38 -42.48 -127.90
C HIS A 169 -72.02 -43.10 -126.66
N THR A 170 -72.93 -44.07 -126.80
CA THR A 170 -73.51 -44.76 -125.64
C THR A 170 -72.54 -45.74 -124.99
N ILE A 171 -71.66 -46.39 -125.76
CA ILE A 171 -70.53 -47.18 -125.27
C ILE A 171 -69.57 -46.24 -124.50
N LYS A 172 -69.06 -45.18 -125.11
CA LYS A 172 -68.12 -44.23 -124.48
C LYS A 172 -68.72 -43.50 -123.27
N LYS A 173 -70.03 -43.23 -123.27
CA LYS A 173 -70.72 -42.71 -122.08
C LYS A 173 -70.74 -43.74 -120.96
N ASN A 174 -71.09 -44.99 -121.26
CA ASN A 174 -71.12 -46.06 -120.25
C ASN A 174 -69.71 -46.36 -119.70
N GLU A 175 -68.68 -46.33 -120.55
CA GLU A 175 -67.27 -46.44 -120.15
C GLU A 175 -66.84 -45.29 -119.24
N ALA A 176 -67.20 -44.04 -119.59
CA ALA A 176 -66.92 -42.87 -118.75
C ALA A 176 -67.71 -42.89 -117.43
N GLU A 177 -68.95 -43.37 -117.42
CA GLU A 177 -69.74 -43.56 -116.18
C GLU A 177 -69.14 -44.68 -115.31
N GLN A 178 -68.63 -45.76 -115.90
CA GLN A 178 -67.92 -46.83 -115.19
C GLN A 178 -66.59 -46.35 -114.58
N GLU A 179 -65.75 -45.61 -115.33
CA GLU A 179 -64.49 -45.08 -114.77
C GLU A 179 -64.76 -43.98 -113.73
N LEU A 180 -65.83 -43.19 -113.88
CA LEU A 180 -66.23 -42.21 -112.86
C LEU A 180 -66.74 -42.89 -111.57
N ILE A 181 -67.39 -44.06 -111.67
CA ILE A 181 -67.69 -44.91 -110.51
C ILE A 181 -66.41 -45.50 -109.93
N ARG A 182 -65.48 -45.98 -110.77
CA ARG A 182 -64.19 -46.55 -110.32
C ARG A 182 -63.33 -45.52 -109.57
N LEU A 183 -63.25 -44.30 -110.08
CA LEU A 183 -62.54 -43.18 -109.45
C LEU A 183 -63.23 -42.71 -108.17
N LYS A 184 -64.58 -42.71 -108.09
CA LYS A 184 -65.30 -42.43 -106.84
C LYS A 184 -65.01 -43.48 -105.77
N ASN A 185 -65.00 -44.76 -106.14
CA ASN A 185 -64.68 -45.85 -105.22
C ASN A 185 -63.23 -45.75 -104.75
N LEU A 186 -62.27 -45.55 -105.67
CA LEU A 186 -60.86 -45.36 -105.34
C LEU A 186 -60.62 -44.14 -104.43
N ASN A 187 -61.32 -43.02 -104.67
CA ASN A 187 -61.23 -41.83 -103.82
C ASN A 187 -61.85 -42.05 -102.43
N ALA A 188 -62.93 -42.84 -102.32
CA ALA A 188 -63.48 -43.27 -101.04
C ALA A 188 -62.50 -44.20 -100.29
N GLU A 189 -61.91 -45.17 -100.98
CA GLU A 189 -60.88 -46.05 -100.41
C GLU A 189 -59.68 -45.25 -99.91
N LEU A 190 -59.13 -44.35 -100.73
CA LEU A 190 -58.04 -43.44 -100.36
C LEU A 190 -58.40 -42.57 -99.15
N ASN A 191 -59.62 -42.02 -99.07
CA ASN A 191 -60.08 -41.28 -97.89
C ASN A 191 -60.13 -42.17 -96.64
N THR A 192 -60.63 -43.42 -96.73
CA THR A 192 -60.60 -44.33 -95.56
C THR A 192 -59.20 -44.76 -95.17
N ILE A 193 -58.24 -44.79 -96.10
CA ILE A 193 -56.82 -45.06 -95.81
C ILE A 193 -56.19 -43.83 -95.14
N ALA A 194 -56.47 -42.62 -95.63
CA ALA A 194 -56.02 -41.36 -95.04
C ALA A 194 -56.57 -41.17 -93.62
N GLU A 195 -57.84 -41.46 -93.37
CA GLU A 195 -58.42 -41.47 -92.03
C GLU A 195 -57.74 -42.48 -91.09
N LYS A 196 -57.47 -43.71 -91.56
CA LYS A 196 -56.78 -44.73 -90.77
C LYS A 196 -55.33 -44.33 -90.48
N ALA A 197 -54.64 -43.73 -91.44
CA ALA A 197 -53.29 -43.19 -91.26
C ALA A 197 -53.29 -42.04 -90.25
N SER A 198 -54.21 -41.08 -90.38
CA SER A 198 -54.37 -39.96 -89.45
C SER A 198 -54.69 -40.43 -88.02
N LYS A 199 -55.61 -41.39 -87.85
CA LYS A 199 -55.91 -42.01 -86.54
C LYS A 199 -54.70 -42.74 -85.96
N CYS A 200 -53.98 -43.51 -86.78
CA CYS A 200 -52.75 -44.18 -86.36
C CYS A 200 -51.66 -43.19 -85.93
N VAL A 201 -51.47 -42.09 -86.68
CA VAL A 201 -50.54 -41.00 -86.31
C VAL A 201 -50.95 -40.39 -84.97
N GLY A 202 -52.20 -39.99 -84.79
CA GLY A 202 -52.68 -39.44 -83.51
C GLY A 202 -52.55 -40.41 -82.32
N GLU A 203 -52.71 -41.72 -82.54
CA GLU A 203 -52.40 -42.75 -81.53
C GLU A 203 -50.90 -42.82 -81.21
N LYS A 204 -50.01 -42.72 -82.22
CA LYS A 204 -48.56 -42.65 -82.00
C LYS A 204 -48.14 -41.38 -81.28
N ASP A 205 -48.69 -40.23 -81.66
CA ASP A 205 -48.42 -38.94 -81.02
C ASP A 205 -48.88 -38.93 -79.56
N SER A 206 -50.05 -39.52 -79.25
CA SER A 206 -50.52 -39.72 -77.88
C SER A 206 -49.60 -40.65 -77.07
N ILE A 207 -49.05 -41.70 -77.70
CA ILE A 207 -48.05 -42.57 -77.07
C ILE A 207 -46.73 -41.82 -76.84
N ILE A 208 -46.26 -41.03 -77.80
CA ILE A 208 -45.04 -40.21 -77.70
C ILE A 208 -45.20 -39.17 -76.57
N ALA A 209 -46.29 -38.42 -76.54
CA ALA A 209 -46.58 -37.43 -75.49
C ALA A 209 -46.69 -38.06 -74.08
N ARG A 210 -47.15 -39.31 -73.98
CA ARG A 210 -47.14 -40.07 -72.72
C ARG A 210 -45.74 -40.53 -72.33
N LEU A 211 -44.93 -40.99 -73.29
CA LEU A 211 -43.54 -41.40 -73.05
C LEU A 211 -42.66 -40.20 -72.68
N GLN A 212 -42.84 -39.04 -73.33
CA GLN A 212 -42.22 -37.78 -72.96
C GLN A 212 -42.52 -37.43 -71.49
N LYS A 213 -43.80 -37.37 -71.10
CA LYS A 213 -44.19 -37.11 -69.70
C LYS A 213 -43.64 -38.13 -68.69
N GLN A 214 -43.42 -39.39 -69.10
CA GLN A 214 -42.73 -40.38 -68.26
C GLN A 214 -41.23 -40.07 -68.17
N VAL A 215 -40.57 -39.73 -69.26
CA VAL A 215 -39.15 -39.31 -69.28
C VAL A 215 -38.96 -38.04 -68.44
N ASP A 216 -39.83 -37.03 -68.57
CA ASP A 216 -39.79 -35.80 -67.77
C ASP A 216 -39.92 -36.10 -66.27
N ALA A 217 -40.84 -36.99 -65.90
CA ALA A 217 -41.01 -37.44 -64.51
C ALA A 217 -39.80 -38.25 -64.01
N PHE A 218 -39.19 -39.09 -64.84
CA PHE A 218 -37.94 -39.79 -64.51
C PHE A 218 -36.74 -38.84 -64.40
N LEU A 219 -36.64 -37.80 -65.24
CA LEU A 219 -35.60 -36.77 -65.15
C LEU A 219 -35.77 -35.90 -63.90
N GLY A 220 -37.01 -35.50 -63.56
CA GLY A 220 -37.31 -34.81 -62.32
C GLY A 220 -36.99 -35.65 -61.08
N SER A 221 -37.36 -36.94 -61.11
CA SER A 221 -37.01 -37.90 -60.05
C SER A 221 -35.50 -38.11 -59.95
N LYS A 222 -34.78 -38.26 -61.08
CA LYS A 222 -33.32 -38.36 -61.12
C LYS A 222 -32.67 -37.11 -60.52
N LYS A 223 -33.09 -35.91 -60.91
CA LYS A 223 -32.55 -34.65 -60.36
C LYS A 223 -32.83 -34.52 -58.86
N MET A 224 -33.98 -34.99 -58.38
CA MET A 224 -34.27 -35.05 -56.94
C MET A 224 -33.37 -36.05 -56.22
N ILE A 225 -33.09 -37.21 -56.81
CA ILE A 225 -32.15 -38.20 -56.27
C ILE A 225 -30.73 -37.64 -56.26
N GLU A 226 -30.27 -37.01 -57.33
CA GLU A 226 -28.96 -36.36 -57.42
C GLU A 226 -28.80 -35.29 -56.33
N ASN A 227 -29.78 -34.38 -56.19
CA ASN A 227 -29.81 -33.37 -55.12
C ASN A 227 -29.85 -33.98 -53.69
N LEU A 228 -30.44 -35.17 -53.52
CA LEU A 228 -30.47 -35.87 -52.22
C LEU A 228 -29.16 -36.63 -51.96
N THR A 229 -28.54 -37.22 -52.97
CA THR A 229 -27.24 -37.89 -52.86
C THR A 229 -26.12 -36.87 -52.60
N GLU A 230 -26.13 -35.73 -53.28
CA GLU A 230 -25.21 -34.61 -53.02
C GLU A 230 -25.35 -34.09 -51.58
N LYS A 231 -26.59 -33.94 -51.09
CA LYS A 231 -26.84 -33.55 -49.69
C LYS A 231 -26.47 -34.62 -48.67
N ASN A 232 -26.69 -35.89 -48.98
CA ASN A 232 -26.27 -36.98 -48.08
C ASN A 232 -24.75 -37.07 -48.01
N LEU A 233 -24.04 -36.99 -49.14
CA LEU A 233 -22.57 -36.94 -49.17
C LEU A 233 -22.04 -35.74 -48.38
N GLY A 234 -22.57 -34.54 -48.61
CA GLY A 234 -22.19 -33.36 -47.84
C GLY A 234 -22.51 -33.47 -46.34
N LEU A 235 -23.59 -34.16 -45.96
CA LEU A 235 -23.89 -34.46 -44.56
C LEU A 235 -22.92 -35.49 -43.98
N GLU A 236 -22.63 -36.58 -44.70
CA GLU A 236 -21.67 -37.62 -44.33
C GLU A 236 -20.26 -37.03 -44.14
N ASP A 237 -19.81 -36.14 -45.05
CA ASP A 237 -18.55 -35.38 -44.92
C ASP A 237 -18.56 -34.48 -43.68
N THR A 238 -19.67 -33.77 -43.39
CA THR A 238 -19.76 -32.96 -42.17
C THR A 238 -19.81 -33.78 -40.90
N ILE A 239 -20.40 -34.99 -40.93
CA ILE A 239 -20.43 -35.92 -39.80
C ILE A 239 -19.03 -36.46 -39.56
N ALA A 240 -18.33 -36.97 -40.58
CA ALA A 240 -16.97 -37.47 -40.46
C ALA A 240 -15.98 -36.40 -39.94
N ARG A 241 -16.12 -35.15 -40.38
CA ARG A 241 -15.34 -34.02 -39.82
C ARG A 241 -15.67 -33.75 -38.36
N LEU A 242 -16.96 -33.75 -37.99
CA LEU A 242 -17.39 -33.53 -36.59
C LEU A 242 -16.99 -34.68 -35.67
N GLU A 243 -17.00 -35.93 -36.15
CA GLU A 243 -16.54 -37.10 -35.41
C GLU A 243 -15.01 -37.04 -35.18
N GLY A 244 -14.23 -36.62 -36.18
CA GLY A 244 -12.79 -36.34 -36.00
C GLY A 244 -12.51 -35.18 -35.05
N GLU A 245 -13.26 -34.07 -35.16
CA GLU A 245 -13.17 -32.95 -34.20
C GLU A 245 -13.54 -33.36 -32.77
N VAL A 246 -14.46 -34.32 -32.59
CA VAL A 246 -14.78 -34.91 -31.29
C VAL A 246 -13.64 -35.81 -30.79
N GLU A 247 -13.06 -36.69 -31.61
CA GLU A 247 -11.92 -37.54 -31.21
C GLU A 247 -10.69 -36.69 -30.81
N GLU A 248 -10.39 -35.61 -31.52
CA GLU A 248 -9.36 -34.64 -31.15
C GLU A 248 -9.66 -33.94 -29.81
N LEU A 249 -10.92 -33.54 -29.57
CA LEU A 249 -11.35 -32.90 -28.32
C LEU A 249 -11.36 -33.87 -27.12
N GLU A 250 -11.75 -35.13 -27.32
CA GLU A 250 -11.69 -36.16 -26.27
C GLU A 250 -10.24 -36.48 -25.90
N SER A 251 -9.37 -36.65 -26.91
CA SER A 251 -7.92 -36.81 -26.72
C SER A 251 -7.30 -35.63 -25.96
N LEU A 252 -7.64 -34.39 -26.35
CA LEU A 252 -7.20 -33.18 -25.66
C LEU A 252 -7.73 -33.11 -24.22
N ASN A 253 -8.96 -33.57 -23.96
CA ASN A 253 -9.51 -33.61 -22.60
C ASN A 253 -8.79 -34.64 -21.72
N VAL A 254 -8.44 -35.82 -22.23
CA VAL A 254 -7.64 -36.82 -21.49
C VAL A 254 -6.28 -36.23 -21.09
N VAL A 255 -5.57 -35.59 -22.02
CA VAL A 255 -4.28 -34.93 -21.73
C VAL A 255 -4.46 -33.79 -20.71
N ASN A 256 -5.56 -33.03 -20.79
CA ASN A 256 -5.87 -31.99 -19.81
C ASN A 256 -6.21 -32.55 -18.42
N GLU A 257 -6.88 -33.70 -18.32
CA GLU A 257 -7.11 -34.40 -17.06
C GLU A 257 -5.80 -34.91 -16.44
N GLU A 258 -4.92 -35.55 -17.23
CA GLU A 258 -3.59 -35.98 -16.77
C GLU A 258 -2.74 -34.81 -16.27
N LEU A 259 -2.70 -33.69 -17.00
CA LEU A 259 -1.99 -32.47 -16.58
C LEU A 259 -2.58 -31.88 -15.29
N LEU A 260 -3.90 -31.94 -15.12
CA LEU A 260 -4.60 -31.41 -13.96
C LEU A 260 -4.42 -32.32 -12.72
N GLU A 261 -4.30 -33.64 -12.89
CA GLU A 261 -3.87 -34.55 -11.82
C GLU A 261 -2.40 -34.35 -11.44
N ALA A 262 -1.50 -34.22 -12.42
CA ALA A 262 -0.08 -33.93 -12.19
C ALA A 262 0.11 -32.59 -11.44
N ALA A 263 -0.66 -31.55 -11.82
CA ALA A 263 -0.68 -30.27 -11.13
C ALA A 263 -1.15 -30.39 -9.67
N LYS A 264 -2.25 -31.12 -9.40
CA LYS A 264 -2.73 -31.40 -8.03
C LYS A 264 -1.68 -32.15 -7.20
N ALA A 265 -1.01 -33.15 -7.77
CA ALA A 265 0.03 -33.92 -7.09
C ALA A 265 1.26 -33.07 -6.75
N HIS A 266 1.66 -32.17 -7.65
CA HIS A 266 2.73 -31.21 -7.41
C HIS A 266 2.33 -30.17 -6.34
N GLU A 267 1.11 -29.63 -6.39
CA GLU A 267 0.55 -28.71 -5.39
C GLU A 267 0.52 -29.34 -3.99
N LEU A 268 0.10 -30.61 -3.87
CA LEU A 268 0.12 -31.37 -2.63
C LEU A 268 1.55 -31.52 -2.08
N THR A 269 2.51 -31.79 -2.96
CA THR A 269 3.94 -31.94 -2.60
C THR A 269 4.54 -30.61 -2.12
N LEU A 270 4.23 -29.50 -2.80
CA LEU A 270 4.65 -28.16 -2.38
C LEU A 270 4.03 -27.76 -1.04
N LYS A 271 2.75 -28.08 -0.81
CA LYS A 271 2.07 -27.87 0.49
C LYS A 271 2.77 -28.65 1.61
N ALA A 272 3.11 -29.92 1.40
CA ALA A 272 3.80 -30.74 2.38
C ALA A 272 5.20 -30.20 2.74
N GLU A 273 5.97 -29.69 1.77
CA GLU A 273 7.27 -29.05 2.08
C GLU A 273 7.07 -27.69 2.78
N VAL A 274 6.05 -26.90 2.42
CA VAL A 274 5.70 -25.66 3.14
C VAL A 274 5.36 -25.95 4.60
N ASP A 275 4.53 -26.97 4.88
CA ASP A 275 4.20 -27.38 6.25
C ASP A 275 5.45 -27.87 7.01
N ALA A 276 6.34 -28.63 6.36
CA ALA A 276 7.60 -29.06 6.94
C ALA A 276 8.54 -27.87 7.27
N GLN A 277 8.60 -26.85 6.41
CA GLN A 277 9.36 -25.64 6.66
C GLN A 277 8.74 -24.76 7.75
N ILE A 278 7.41 -24.68 7.83
CA ILE A 278 6.69 -24.03 8.95
C ILE A 278 7.02 -24.74 10.27
N GLY A 279 7.03 -26.08 10.28
CA GLY A 279 7.48 -26.90 11.42
C GLY A 279 8.89 -26.51 11.88
N ARG A 280 9.88 -26.58 10.98
CA ARG A 280 11.27 -26.16 11.26
C ARG A 280 11.36 -24.70 11.74
N ASN A 281 10.58 -23.78 11.16
CA ASN A 281 10.58 -22.38 11.58
C ASN A 281 10.04 -22.22 13.01
N ASN A 282 9.02 -22.98 13.40
CA ASN A 282 8.48 -22.99 14.75
C ASN A 282 9.45 -23.60 15.78
N GLU A 283 10.15 -24.68 15.43
CA GLU A 283 11.22 -25.26 16.27
C GLU A 283 12.38 -24.28 16.48
N LEU A 284 12.80 -23.58 15.42
CA LEU A 284 13.83 -22.55 15.50
C LEU A 284 13.36 -21.34 16.34
N ARG A 285 12.11 -20.89 16.20
CA ARG A 285 11.52 -19.83 17.06
C ARG A 285 11.48 -20.25 18.53
N ALA A 286 11.07 -21.47 18.85
CA ALA A 286 11.08 -21.99 20.22
C ALA A 286 12.51 -22.08 20.78
N THR A 287 13.48 -22.47 19.96
CA THR A 287 14.91 -22.51 20.31
C THR A 287 15.49 -21.12 20.56
N ILE A 288 15.12 -20.12 19.74
CA ILE A 288 15.48 -18.72 19.94
C ILE A 288 14.86 -18.20 21.24
N PHE A 289 13.56 -18.38 21.44
CA PHE A 289 12.88 -17.96 22.67
C PHE A 289 13.52 -18.55 23.94
N SER A 290 13.90 -19.83 23.92
CA SER A 290 14.61 -20.50 25.02
C SER A 290 16.05 -19.98 25.25
N ARG A 291 16.67 -19.37 24.24
CA ARG A 291 17.96 -18.66 24.38
C ARG A 291 17.72 -17.24 24.91
N ASP A 292 16.73 -16.53 24.40
CA ASP A 292 16.37 -15.17 24.85
C ASP A 292 15.97 -15.14 26.32
N THR A 293 15.25 -16.16 26.83
CA THR A 293 14.96 -16.26 28.27
C THR A 293 16.22 -16.44 29.10
N LYS A 294 17.17 -17.28 28.66
CA LYS A 294 18.47 -17.48 29.34
C LYS A 294 19.36 -16.25 29.28
N ILE A 295 19.35 -15.51 28.17
CA ILE A 295 20.03 -14.22 28.05
C ILE A 295 19.44 -13.25 29.08
N LYS A 296 18.11 -13.11 29.15
CA LYS A 296 17.42 -12.25 30.13
C LYS A 296 17.61 -12.68 31.58
N GLU A 297 17.90 -13.95 31.85
CA GLU A 297 18.31 -14.43 33.17
C GLU A 297 19.76 -14.01 33.48
N VAL A 298 20.69 -14.21 32.56
CA VAL A 298 22.10 -13.79 32.69
C VAL A 298 22.23 -12.26 32.82
N GLU A 299 21.49 -11.48 32.03
CA GLU A 299 21.41 -10.02 32.14
C GLU A 299 20.95 -9.59 33.54
N LYS A 300 19.93 -10.25 34.12
CA LYS A 300 19.48 -9.98 35.50
C LYS A 300 20.51 -10.38 36.56
N PHE A 301 21.37 -11.37 36.31
CA PHE A 301 22.49 -11.68 37.19
C PHE A 301 23.60 -10.63 37.06
N ILE A 302 23.98 -10.25 35.83
CA ILE A 302 24.97 -9.21 35.56
C ILE A 302 24.55 -7.88 36.21
N GLU A 303 23.28 -7.47 36.07
CA GLU A 303 22.84 -6.20 36.65
C GLU A 303 22.77 -6.24 38.18
N LYS A 304 22.49 -7.39 38.80
CA LYS A 304 22.64 -7.57 40.26
C LYS A 304 24.10 -7.47 40.69
N TYR A 305 25.03 -8.10 39.98
CA TYR A 305 26.46 -7.97 40.28
C TYR A 305 26.95 -6.53 40.07
N ARG A 306 26.51 -5.84 39.01
CA ARG A 306 26.79 -4.42 38.79
C ARG A 306 26.22 -3.53 39.90
N GLN A 307 24.99 -3.78 40.36
CA GLN A 307 24.44 -3.07 41.51
C GLN A 307 25.27 -3.32 42.76
N SER A 308 25.60 -4.56 43.10
CA SER A 308 26.44 -4.85 44.27
C SER A 308 27.85 -4.23 44.17
N ILE A 309 28.43 -4.12 42.97
CA ILE A 309 29.68 -3.37 42.75
C ILE A 309 29.46 -1.88 43.02
N ARG A 310 28.38 -1.27 42.51
CA ARG A 310 28.00 0.13 42.82
C ARG A 310 27.78 0.33 44.33
N ASP A 311 27.08 -0.59 44.99
CA ASP A 311 26.82 -0.56 46.44
C ASP A 311 28.15 -0.60 47.23
N TYR A 312 29.11 -1.42 46.81
CA TYR A 312 30.43 -1.52 47.45
C TYR A 312 31.32 -0.31 47.14
N ASP A 313 31.34 0.19 45.90
CA ASP A 313 32.07 1.41 45.54
C ASP A 313 31.50 2.63 46.28
N GLU A 314 30.18 2.74 46.42
CA GLU A 314 29.54 3.79 47.22
C GLU A 314 29.91 3.66 48.71
N GLN A 315 29.89 2.46 49.29
CA GLN A 315 30.39 2.23 50.65
C GLN A 315 31.87 2.64 50.79
N ILE A 316 32.71 2.31 49.81
CA ILE A 316 34.13 2.67 49.78
C ILE A 316 34.32 4.20 49.67
N MET A 317 33.48 4.91 48.92
CA MET A 317 33.54 6.37 48.82
C MET A 317 33.00 7.05 50.09
N ASN A 318 31.85 6.60 50.62
CA ASN A 318 31.32 7.10 51.88
C ASN A 318 32.30 6.89 53.05
N LEU A 319 33.02 5.76 53.10
CA LEU A 319 34.10 5.53 54.07
C LEU A 319 35.32 6.43 53.85
N LYS A 320 35.68 6.77 52.60
CA LYS A 320 36.76 7.74 52.30
C LYS A 320 36.36 9.16 52.70
N ASP A 321 35.13 9.55 52.43
CA ASP A 321 34.60 10.86 52.82
C ASP A 321 34.43 10.96 54.34
N GLU A 322 34.01 9.87 55.02
CA GLU A 322 34.05 9.79 56.49
C GLU A 322 35.49 9.89 57.01
N ILE A 323 36.46 9.20 56.41
CA ILE A 323 37.89 9.32 56.78
C ILE A 323 38.38 10.77 56.59
N LEU A 324 38.00 11.45 55.49
CA LEU A 324 38.37 12.85 55.26
C LEU A 324 37.73 13.79 56.30
N VAL A 325 36.44 13.62 56.59
CA VAL A 325 35.73 14.40 57.62
C VAL A 325 36.25 14.08 59.02
N LEU A 326 36.67 12.85 59.31
CA LEU A 326 37.33 12.48 60.56
C LEU A 326 38.75 13.04 60.64
N ASN A 327 39.49 13.15 59.54
CA ASN A 327 40.82 13.75 59.53
C ASN A 327 40.76 15.27 59.68
N ASP A 328 39.84 15.94 58.98
CA ASP A 328 39.52 17.37 59.14
C ASP A 328 39.03 17.67 60.57
N ARG A 329 38.20 16.77 61.16
CA ARG A 329 37.83 16.83 62.58
C ARG A 329 39.01 16.54 63.53
N LEU A 330 39.97 15.69 63.18
CA LEU A 330 41.17 15.45 64.00
C LEU A 330 42.11 16.67 63.96
N GLU A 331 42.25 17.33 62.82
CA GLU A 331 42.97 18.59 62.69
C GLU A 331 42.26 19.72 63.46
N ALA A 332 40.93 19.75 63.47
CA ALA A 332 40.14 20.64 64.33
C ALA A 332 40.22 20.28 65.83
N GLN A 333 40.28 18.99 66.20
CA GLN A 333 40.49 18.55 67.59
C GLN A 333 41.89 18.91 68.08
N ALA A 334 42.91 18.84 67.22
CA ALA A 334 44.26 19.33 67.51
C ALA A 334 44.31 20.87 67.71
N ALA A 335 43.33 21.62 67.17
CA ALA A 335 43.11 23.03 67.48
C ALA A 335 42.36 23.27 68.81
N GLY A 336 41.95 22.22 69.53
CA GLY A 336 41.57 22.26 70.94
C GLY A 336 40.08 22.22 71.27
N GLN A 337 39.39 21.12 70.93
CA GLN A 337 38.10 20.76 71.56
C GLN A 337 37.88 19.23 71.59
N GLU A 338 38.07 18.61 72.76
CA GLU A 338 37.71 17.22 73.01
C GLU A 338 36.44 17.12 73.87
N PHE A 339 35.46 16.31 73.44
CA PHE A 339 34.62 15.53 74.37
C PHE A 339 33.87 14.36 73.67
N GLY A 340 33.63 13.27 74.41
CA GLY A 340 32.37 12.52 74.32
C GLY A 340 32.06 11.58 73.14
N ARG A 341 33.00 10.82 72.55
CA ARG A 341 32.66 9.88 71.45
C ARG A 341 31.72 8.72 71.84
N GLU A 342 31.79 8.20 73.06
CA GLU A 342 30.81 7.21 73.57
C GLU A 342 29.52 7.88 74.06
N GLU A 343 29.64 9.05 74.68
CA GLU A 343 28.51 9.85 75.15
C GLU A 343 27.59 10.23 73.99
N ALA A 344 28.14 10.59 72.82
CA ALA A 344 27.38 10.93 71.62
C ALA A 344 26.34 9.88 71.18
N SER A 345 26.60 8.58 71.39
CA SER A 345 25.64 7.52 71.03
C SER A 345 24.41 7.54 71.95
N LEU A 346 24.63 7.64 73.27
CA LEU A 346 23.58 7.83 74.26
C LEU A 346 22.90 9.20 74.11
N LEU A 347 23.65 10.24 73.74
CA LEU A 347 23.12 11.58 73.48
C LEU A 347 22.23 11.60 72.23
N THR A 348 22.55 10.81 71.20
CA THR A 348 21.72 10.68 69.99
C THR A 348 20.42 9.94 70.33
N ALA A 349 20.49 8.86 71.10
CA ALA A 349 19.29 8.16 71.59
C ALA A 349 18.43 9.05 72.51
N ALA A 350 19.06 9.85 73.38
CA ALA A 350 18.40 10.79 74.28
C ALA A 350 17.82 12.01 73.54
N SER A 351 18.50 12.54 72.51
CA SER A 351 17.97 13.57 71.62
C SER A 351 16.75 13.03 70.92
N ASN A 352 16.86 11.91 70.18
CA ASN A 352 15.74 11.30 69.48
C ASN A 352 14.53 11.07 70.40
N PHE A 353 14.74 10.69 71.67
CA PHE A 353 13.66 10.58 72.64
C PHE A 353 13.12 11.94 73.13
N SER A 354 13.99 12.92 73.38
CA SER A 354 13.62 14.32 73.69
C SER A 354 12.84 14.98 72.56
N ASP A 355 13.21 14.71 71.32
CA ASP A 355 12.58 15.21 70.09
C ASP A 355 11.21 14.54 69.89
N ILE A 356 11.10 13.23 70.16
CA ILE A 356 9.80 12.53 70.24
C ILE A 356 8.92 13.14 71.34
N VAL A 357 9.43 13.38 72.55
CA VAL A 357 8.67 13.99 73.65
C VAL A 357 8.24 15.41 73.30
N SER A 358 9.12 16.21 72.68
CA SER A 358 8.83 17.57 72.24
C SER A 358 7.78 17.60 71.13
N HIS A 359 7.85 16.67 70.16
CA HIS A 359 6.81 16.49 69.15
C HIS A 359 5.48 16.06 69.78
N ARG A 360 5.49 15.19 70.81
CA ARG A 360 4.26 14.81 71.53
C ARG A 360 3.63 15.95 72.34
N ILE A 361 4.44 16.83 72.91
CA ILE A 361 3.95 18.05 73.55
C ILE A 361 3.34 18.97 72.50
N CYS A 362 4.06 19.20 71.38
CA CYS A 362 3.58 20.00 70.25
C CYS A 362 2.29 19.43 69.62
N ASP A 363 2.14 18.10 69.49
CA ASP A 363 0.90 17.43 69.05
C ASP A 363 -0.28 17.82 69.95
N ILE A 364 -0.08 17.78 71.28
CA ILE A 364 -1.10 18.09 72.27
C ILE A 364 -1.45 19.58 72.23
N GLU A 365 -0.46 20.46 72.23
CA GLU A 365 -0.63 21.91 72.16
C GLU A 365 -1.31 22.35 70.85
N CYS A 366 -0.89 21.79 69.72
CA CYS A 366 -1.49 22.03 68.40
C CYS A 366 -2.96 21.56 68.37
N ASN A 367 -3.27 20.38 68.91
CA ASN A 367 -4.64 19.89 69.03
C ASN A 367 -5.50 20.80 69.95
N HIS A 368 -4.96 21.27 71.07
CA HIS A 368 -5.66 22.21 71.95
C HIS A 368 -5.86 23.59 71.28
N ALA A 369 -4.88 24.09 70.54
CA ALA A 369 -4.99 25.31 69.75
C ALA A 369 -6.02 25.18 68.61
N GLN A 370 -6.03 24.05 67.89
CA GLN A 370 -7.04 23.76 66.86
C GLN A 370 -8.46 23.71 67.45
N ASN A 371 -8.65 23.08 68.61
CA ASN A 371 -9.94 23.08 69.29
C ASN A 371 -10.31 24.48 69.80
N HIS A 372 -9.38 25.26 70.35
CA HIS A 372 -9.62 26.65 70.73
C HIS A 372 -10.07 27.51 69.53
N VAL A 373 -9.37 27.42 68.38
CA VAL A 373 -9.76 28.09 67.13
C VAL A 373 -11.14 27.60 66.65
N LYS A 374 -11.43 26.30 66.75
CA LYS A 374 -12.74 25.72 66.40
C LYS A 374 -13.86 26.27 67.29
N TYR A 375 -13.63 26.45 68.59
CA TYR A 375 -14.58 27.10 69.48
C TYR A 375 -14.72 28.59 69.18
N LEU A 376 -13.63 29.32 68.98
CA LEU A 376 -13.67 30.74 68.56
C LEU A 376 -14.48 30.94 67.27
N LYS A 377 -14.36 30.04 66.28
CA LYS A 377 -15.15 30.08 65.05
C LYS A 377 -16.66 29.97 65.26
N THR A 378 -17.14 29.40 66.37
CA THR A 378 -18.59 29.36 66.70
C THR A 378 -19.15 30.70 67.19
N PHE A 379 -18.31 31.69 67.48
CA PHE A 379 -18.71 33.06 67.82
C PHE A 379 -18.64 34.03 66.64
N LEU A 380 -18.23 33.57 65.44
CA LEU A 380 -18.08 34.41 64.25
C LEU A 380 -19.37 34.40 63.40
N PRO A 381 -19.73 35.51 62.73
CA PRO A 381 -20.96 35.59 61.93
C PRO A 381 -20.98 34.62 60.74
N ASP A 382 -22.17 34.22 60.28
CA ASP A 382 -22.34 33.32 59.11
C ASP A 382 -21.64 33.83 57.84
N ASN A 383 -21.45 35.14 57.69
CA ASN A 383 -20.73 35.73 56.56
C ASN A 383 -19.22 35.43 56.59
N PHE A 384 -18.62 35.24 57.78
CA PHE A 384 -17.19 34.95 57.93
C PHE A 384 -16.84 33.62 57.24
N SER A 385 -17.71 32.61 57.37
CA SER A 385 -17.46 31.23 56.91
C SER A 385 -18.04 30.90 55.52
N LYS A 386 -18.48 31.91 54.75
CA LYS A 386 -18.91 31.69 53.35
C LYS A 386 -17.69 31.62 52.42
N PRO A 387 -17.76 30.85 51.31
CA PRO A 387 -16.69 30.83 50.30
C PRO A 387 -16.39 32.24 49.77
N GLY A 388 -15.11 32.64 49.80
CA GLY A 388 -14.67 33.99 49.47
C GLY A 388 -14.96 35.04 50.54
N GLY A 389 -15.40 34.64 51.74
CA GLY A 389 -15.61 35.50 52.90
C GLY A 389 -14.34 35.76 53.72
N ASP A 390 -14.52 36.43 54.86
CA ASP A 390 -13.43 36.91 55.72
C ASP A 390 -12.51 35.77 56.22
N ASN A 391 -13.04 34.56 56.42
CA ASN A 391 -12.24 33.37 56.73
C ASN A 391 -11.18 33.09 55.66
N ASP A 392 -11.57 33.19 54.39
CA ASP A 392 -10.74 32.76 53.27
C ASP A 392 -9.66 33.81 52.96
N ALA A 393 -10.01 35.09 53.11
CA ALA A 393 -9.05 36.20 53.16
C ALA A 393 -7.98 35.99 54.26
N LEU A 394 -8.41 35.66 55.48
CA LEU A 394 -7.51 35.39 56.61
C LEU A 394 -6.66 34.14 56.39
N LEU A 395 -7.23 33.08 55.80
CA LEU A 395 -6.48 31.87 55.44
C LEU A 395 -5.38 32.19 54.43
N ILE A 396 -5.68 32.93 53.35
CA ILE A 396 -4.67 33.32 52.34
C ILE A 396 -3.53 34.13 52.99
N TYR A 397 -3.87 35.09 53.86
CA TYR A 397 -2.88 35.92 54.56
C TYR A 397 -1.91 35.08 55.44
N VAL A 398 -2.39 33.98 56.02
CA VAL A 398 -1.55 33.03 56.78
C VAL A 398 -0.86 31.99 55.87
N MET A 399 -1.44 31.65 54.73
CA MET A 399 -0.91 30.63 53.81
C MET A 399 0.31 31.11 53.04
N LEU A 400 0.33 32.34 52.52
CA LEU A 400 1.47 32.84 51.74
C LEU A 400 2.82 32.81 52.50
N PRO A 401 2.92 33.30 53.76
CA PRO A 401 4.14 33.09 54.54
C PRO A 401 4.40 31.62 54.81
N ARG A 402 3.39 30.83 55.20
CA ARG A 402 3.55 29.40 55.50
C ARG A 402 4.10 28.57 54.33
N ILE A 403 3.69 28.87 53.10
CA ILE A 403 4.23 28.20 51.89
C ILE A 403 5.69 28.62 51.67
N ALA A 404 6.01 29.90 51.84
CA ALA A 404 7.39 30.39 51.70
C ALA A 404 8.33 29.81 52.76
N ASP A 405 7.84 29.67 53.99
CA ASP A 405 8.60 29.10 55.12
C ASP A 405 8.78 27.58 54.94
N LYS A 406 7.77 26.86 54.42
CA LYS A 406 7.88 25.46 53.95
C LYS A 406 8.93 25.28 52.85
N LEU A 407 9.02 26.21 51.90
CA LEU A 407 10.03 26.20 50.84
C LEU A 407 11.44 26.50 51.36
N ALA A 408 11.57 27.40 52.35
CA ALA A 408 12.85 27.65 53.02
C ALA A 408 13.34 26.39 53.75
N LEU A 409 12.43 25.69 54.46
CA LEU A 409 12.72 24.41 55.10
C LEU A 409 13.06 23.31 54.09
N LEU A 410 12.38 23.26 52.94
CA LEU A 410 12.72 22.32 51.86
C LEU A 410 14.14 22.54 51.34
N ILE A 411 14.53 23.80 51.09
CA ILE A 411 15.90 24.16 50.68
C ILE A 411 16.93 23.72 51.74
N GLU A 412 16.66 24.03 53.02
CA GLU A 412 17.56 23.69 54.12
C GLU A 412 17.75 22.17 54.22
N LEU A 413 16.65 21.40 54.33
CA LEU A 413 16.71 19.95 54.50
C LEU A 413 17.28 19.24 53.27
N THR A 414 17.02 19.71 52.03
CA THR A 414 17.68 19.17 50.83
C THR A 414 19.19 19.43 50.85
N SER A 415 19.65 20.58 51.36
CA SER A 415 21.08 20.85 51.53
C SER A 415 21.75 19.97 52.61
N GLN A 416 20.98 19.55 53.63
CA GLN A 416 21.43 18.60 54.66
C GLN A 416 21.42 17.14 54.17
N GLN A 417 20.51 16.77 53.25
CA GLN A 417 20.49 15.48 52.56
C GLN A 417 21.71 15.31 51.63
N TYR A 418 22.11 16.39 50.96
CA TYR A 418 23.20 16.41 49.98
C TYR A 418 24.31 17.41 50.34
N PRO A 419 25.02 17.21 51.47
CA PRO A 419 26.07 18.13 51.90
C PRO A 419 27.24 18.14 50.91
N MET A 420 27.85 19.30 50.70
CA MET A 420 29.06 19.43 49.88
C MET A 420 30.30 18.98 50.65
N VAL A 421 31.24 18.32 49.97
CA VAL A 421 32.52 17.90 50.55
C VAL A 421 33.53 19.05 50.65
N PRO A 422 34.43 19.06 51.66
CA PRO A 422 35.54 20.00 51.75
C PRO A 422 36.43 19.98 50.49
N GLY A 423 36.74 21.16 49.95
CA GLY A 423 37.50 21.32 48.72
C GLY A 423 36.70 21.23 47.42
N GLY A 424 35.36 21.12 47.47
CA GLY A 424 34.49 21.20 46.28
C GLY A 424 34.43 19.91 45.45
N MET A 425 33.86 20.00 44.25
CA MET A 425 33.59 18.81 43.43
C MET A 425 34.90 18.24 42.87
N ARG A 426 35.11 16.94 43.08
CA ARG A 426 36.25 16.18 42.51
C ARG A 426 35.76 15.20 41.45
N ARG A 427 36.62 14.88 40.47
CA ARG A 427 36.27 14.05 39.30
C ARG A 427 35.58 12.72 39.61
N ASP A 428 35.95 12.04 40.70
CA ASP A 428 35.32 10.76 41.05
C ASP A 428 33.81 10.89 41.37
N HIS A 429 33.36 12.00 41.96
CA HIS A 429 31.94 12.31 42.19
C HIS A 429 31.15 12.54 40.89
N VAL A 430 31.85 12.69 39.76
CA VAL A 430 31.31 13.04 38.44
C VAL A 430 31.38 11.84 37.49
N THR A 431 32.33 10.93 37.67
CA THR A 431 32.55 9.75 36.80
C THR A 431 32.28 8.40 37.46
N LYS A 432 32.04 8.32 38.78
CA LYS A 432 31.87 7.05 39.51
C LYS A 432 30.70 7.02 40.51
N ALA A 433 30.02 8.15 40.74
CA ALA A 433 28.92 8.26 41.70
C ALA A 433 27.92 9.35 41.28
N HIS A 434 26.69 9.29 41.80
CA HIS A 434 25.63 10.27 41.53
C HIS A 434 25.71 11.55 42.40
N ARG A 435 26.73 11.68 43.27
CA ARG A 435 26.92 12.84 44.17
C ARG A 435 26.92 14.19 43.43
N ALA A 436 27.56 14.28 42.25
CA ALA A 436 27.54 15.52 41.46
C ALA A 436 26.17 15.83 40.84
N GLU A 437 25.33 14.83 40.62
CA GLU A 437 23.96 15.01 40.11
C GLU A 437 23.04 15.48 41.23
N GLN A 438 23.20 14.91 42.42
CA GLN A 438 22.53 15.32 43.64
C GLN A 438 22.84 16.77 44.03
N TRP A 439 24.10 17.20 43.97
CA TRP A 439 24.47 18.61 44.22
C TRP A 439 23.90 19.57 43.16
N VAL A 440 23.82 19.15 41.89
CA VAL A 440 23.18 19.95 40.83
C VAL A 440 21.66 20.01 41.01
N PHE A 441 21.03 18.90 41.40
CA PHE A 441 19.60 18.82 41.71
C PHE A 441 19.24 19.73 42.89
N ALA A 442 19.99 19.67 44.00
CA ALA A 442 19.80 20.52 45.16
C ALA A 442 19.92 22.02 44.79
N ALA A 443 20.87 22.39 43.92
CA ALA A 443 21.00 23.76 43.43
C ALA A 443 19.84 24.19 42.51
N HIS A 444 19.35 23.28 41.64
CA HIS A 444 18.19 23.53 40.77
C HIS A 444 16.89 23.71 41.58
N LEU A 445 16.63 22.82 42.54
CA LEU A 445 15.53 22.91 43.50
C LEU A 445 15.61 24.22 44.27
N THR A 446 16.81 24.61 44.72
CA THR A 446 17.01 25.88 45.43
C THR A 446 16.67 27.08 44.55
N PHE A 447 17.02 27.07 43.25
CA PHE A 447 16.64 28.16 42.33
C PHE A 447 15.11 28.26 42.15
N GLU A 448 14.44 27.16 41.78
CA GLU A 448 12.99 27.17 41.52
C GLU A 448 12.20 27.51 42.81
N ALA A 449 12.61 26.95 43.96
CA ALA A 449 12.01 27.26 45.26
C ALA A 449 12.25 28.72 45.70
N ARG A 450 13.43 29.31 45.42
CA ARG A 450 13.69 30.73 45.70
C ARG A 450 12.88 31.67 44.81
N GLY A 451 12.63 31.31 43.55
CA GLY A 451 11.70 32.04 42.69
C GLY A 451 10.28 32.07 43.26
N LEU A 452 9.78 30.89 43.68
CA LEU A 452 8.48 30.77 44.33
C LEU A 452 8.40 31.57 45.64
N ILE A 453 9.44 31.53 46.50
CA ILE A 453 9.53 32.36 47.71
C ILE A 453 9.49 33.86 47.37
N ALA A 454 10.23 34.31 46.35
CA ALA A 454 10.25 35.71 45.95
C ALA A 454 8.87 36.20 45.52
N MET A 455 8.14 35.39 44.74
CA MET A 455 6.79 35.69 44.29
C MET A 455 5.77 35.66 45.46
N LEU A 456 5.86 34.66 46.34
CA LEU A 456 5.03 34.57 47.55
C LEU A 456 5.24 35.78 48.47
N LYS A 457 6.47 36.21 48.72
CA LYS A 457 6.77 37.37 49.58
C LYS A 457 6.36 38.70 48.93
N LYS A 458 6.40 38.81 47.59
CA LYS A 458 5.84 39.95 46.84
C LYS A 458 4.31 40.02 46.97
N CYS A 459 3.61 38.89 46.84
CA CYS A 459 2.17 38.78 47.10
C CYS A 459 1.81 39.08 48.57
N GLU A 460 2.54 38.51 49.54
CA GLU A 460 2.36 38.75 50.97
C GLU A 460 2.50 40.23 51.32
N SER A 461 3.48 40.92 50.71
CA SER A 461 3.70 42.35 50.91
C SER A 461 2.61 43.22 50.29
N ALA A 462 2.19 42.94 49.05
CA ALA A 462 1.09 43.68 48.42
C ALA A 462 -0.24 43.49 49.15
N LEU A 463 -0.55 42.27 49.62
CA LEU A 463 -1.78 42.00 50.37
C LEU A 463 -1.83 42.71 51.74
N LYS A 464 -0.67 42.98 52.37
CA LYS A 464 -0.57 43.81 53.58
C LYS A 464 -0.86 45.30 53.33
N LEU A 465 -0.82 45.76 52.08
CA LEU A 465 -0.95 47.17 51.69
C LEU A 465 -2.18 47.44 50.80
N CYS A 466 -2.86 46.41 50.31
CA CYS A 466 -4.05 46.52 49.46
C CYS A 466 -5.32 46.93 50.24
N SER A 467 -6.36 47.42 49.53
CA SER A 467 -7.66 47.69 50.16
C SER A 467 -8.45 46.42 50.45
N VAL A 468 -9.41 46.50 51.38
CA VAL A 468 -10.30 45.38 51.74
C VAL A 468 -11.02 44.80 50.52
N ASP A 469 -11.44 45.64 49.57
CA ASP A 469 -12.09 45.21 48.33
C ASP A 469 -11.18 44.32 47.46
N ARG A 470 -9.86 44.55 47.50
CA ARG A 470 -8.87 43.78 46.75
C ARG A 470 -8.59 42.44 47.41
N LEU A 471 -8.43 42.45 48.73
CA LEU A 471 -8.35 41.23 49.53
C LEU A 471 -9.59 40.34 49.32
N ALA A 472 -10.79 40.93 49.26
CA ALA A 472 -12.04 40.24 48.98
C ALA A 472 -12.14 39.67 47.54
N ARG A 473 -11.41 40.22 46.55
CA ARG A 473 -11.29 39.61 45.21
C ARG A 473 -10.33 38.42 45.17
N VAL A 474 -9.33 38.40 46.06
CA VAL A 474 -8.36 37.30 46.18
C VAL A 474 -8.91 36.16 47.07
N ALA A 475 -9.76 36.47 48.05
CA ALA A 475 -10.36 35.51 48.99
C ALA A 475 -10.99 34.25 48.33
N PRO A 476 -11.73 34.32 47.19
CA PRO A 476 -12.24 33.14 46.51
C PRO A 476 -11.16 32.15 46.04
N MET A 477 -9.92 32.60 45.80
CA MET A 477 -8.81 31.78 45.27
C MET A 477 -8.15 30.88 46.34
N GLN A 478 -8.72 30.79 47.54
CA GLN A 478 -8.12 30.09 48.68
C GLN A 478 -7.93 28.58 48.43
N MET A 479 -8.80 27.95 47.64
CA MET A 479 -8.69 26.53 47.26
C MET A 479 -7.55 26.27 46.26
N GLU A 480 -7.37 27.17 45.30
CA GLU A 480 -6.29 27.12 44.31
C GLU A 480 -4.93 27.33 44.98
N ILE A 481 -4.84 28.29 45.91
CA ILE A 481 -3.64 28.52 46.75
C ILE A 481 -3.38 27.31 47.66
N SER A 482 -4.42 26.68 48.22
CA SER A 482 -4.30 25.42 48.98
C SER A 482 -3.81 24.25 48.11
N THR A 483 -4.07 24.29 46.81
CA THR A 483 -3.57 23.28 45.88
C THR A 483 -2.07 23.48 45.61
N GLN A 484 -1.60 24.72 45.43
CA GLN A 484 -0.16 25.01 45.33
C GLN A 484 0.60 24.63 46.61
N GLU A 485 0.01 24.85 47.79
CA GLU A 485 0.60 24.41 49.06
C GLU A 485 0.81 22.89 49.10
N ARG A 486 -0.17 22.09 48.64
CA ARG A 486 -0.04 20.62 48.58
C ARG A 486 1.03 20.16 47.59
N SER A 487 1.27 20.92 46.53
CA SER A 487 2.39 20.67 45.61
C SER A 487 3.75 20.87 46.30
N VAL A 488 3.87 21.84 47.21
CA VAL A 488 5.09 21.99 48.06
C VAL A 488 5.18 20.87 49.10
N ASP A 489 4.07 20.52 49.76
CA ASP A 489 4.03 19.43 50.73
C ASP A 489 4.42 18.07 50.13
N THR A 490 4.15 17.85 48.84
CA THR A 490 4.57 16.65 48.12
C THR A 490 6.09 16.47 48.12
N PHE A 491 6.87 17.53 47.92
CA PHE A 491 8.34 17.47 47.98
C PHE A 491 8.85 17.25 49.41
N LEU A 492 8.18 17.81 50.42
CA LEU A 492 8.51 17.59 51.84
C LEU A 492 8.22 16.14 52.27
N ASP A 493 7.12 15.53 51.82
CA ASP A 493 6.84 14.11 52.07
C ASP A 493 7.76 13.17 51.25
N GLN A 494 8.18 13.56 50.03
CA GLN A 494 9.25 12.84 49.31
C GLN A 494 10.56 12.86 50.10
N LEU A 495 10.98 14.02 50.59
CA LEU A 495 12.21 14.18 51.38
C LEU A 495 12.17 13.34 52.67
N LYS A 496 11.07 13.46 53.42
CA LYS A 496 10.76 12.68 54.63
C LYS A 496 10.71 11.16 54.40
N THR A 497 10.42 10.70 53.18
CA THR A 497 10.38 9.27 52.83
C THR A 497 11.66 8.77 52.12
N GLY A 498 12.68 9.62 51.98
CA GLY A 498 13.92 9.27 51.26
C GLY A 498 13.73 9.08 49.76
N ARG A 499 12.72 9.75 49.19
CA ARG A 499 12.30 9.67 47.77
C ARG A 499 12.42 11.00 47.02
N LEU A 500 13.05 11.99 47.63
CA LEU A 500 13.55 13.16 46.92
C LEU A 500 14.93 12.79 46.40
N ASP A 501 15.09 12.76 45.07
CA ASP A 501 16.29 12.29 44.37
C ASP A 501 16.61 13.16 43.16
N GLU A 502 17.78 12.96 42.54
CA GLU A 502 18.21 13.71 41.36
C GLU A 502 17.30 13.55 40.11
N ASN A 503 16.40 12.56 40.11
CA ASN A 503 15.43 12.30 39.05
C ASN A 503 14.05 12.97 39.29
N THR A 504 13.84 13.58 40.46
CA THR A 504 12.55 14.14 40.84
C THR A 504 12.20 15.39 40.01
N ASN A 505 11.06 15.39 39.33
CA ASN A 505 10.64 16.51 38.48
C ASN A 505 10.17 17.73 39.30
N LEU A 506 10.86 18.86 39.12
CA LEU A 506 10.60 20.14 39.80
C LEU A 506 9.52 21.02 39.15
N ASP A 507 8.95 20.58 38.02
CA ASP A 507 7.88 21.26 37.26
C ASP A 507 6.75 21.88 38.12
N LEU A 508 6.42 21.23 39.25
CA LEU A 508 5.36 21.69 40.15
C LEU A 508 5.72 23.02 40.84
N LEU A 509 7.01 23.25 41.15
CA LEU A 509 7.48 24.53 41.70
C LEU A 509 7.35 25.64 40.65
N GLY A 510 7.83 25.40 39.43
CA GLY A 510 7.71 26.36 38.32
C GLY A 510 6.24 26.69 37.98
N LYS A 511 5.35 25.70 37.99
CA LYS A 511 3.90 25.90 37.79
C LYS A 511 3.27 26.71 38.93
N ALA A 512 3.69 26.49 40.18
CA ALA A 512 3.25 27.29 41.31
C ALA A 512 3.75 28.75 41.22
N THR A 513 5.00 28.97 40.78
CA THR A 513 5.55 30.33 40.57
C THR A 513 4.71 31.09 39.55
N VAL A 514 4.45 30.49 38.38
CA VAL A 514 3.58 31.07 37.33
C VAL A 514 2.16 31.32 37.83
N PHE A 515 1.61 30.47 38.71
CA PHE A 515 0.32 30.73 39.34
C PHE A 515 0.33 32.01 40.19
N PHE A 516 1.36 32.23 41.03
CA PHE A 516 1.44 33.43 41.86
C PHE A 516 1.82 34.69 41.07
N GLU A 517 2.59 34.57 40.00
CA GLU A 517 2.85 35.66 39.04
C GLU A 517 1.53 36.14 38.39
N ASN A 518 0.69 35.20 37.93
CA ASN A 518 -0.63 35.52 37.38
C ASN A 518 -1.57 36.11 38.46
N LEU A 519 -1.61 35.53 39.66
CA LEU A 519 -2.41 36.03 40.77
C LEU A 519 -2.07 37.49 41.10
N PHE A 520 -0.77 37.81 41.17
CA PHE A 520 -0.30 39.18 41.38
C PHE A 520 -0.68 40.10 40.22
N THR A 521 -0.38 39.67 38.98
CA THR A 521 -0.61 40.48 37.77
C THR A 521 -2.09 40.86 37.61
N LEU A 522 -3.01 39.94 37.90
CA LEU A 522 -4.45 40.14 37.75
C LEU A 522 -5.09 40.91 38.91
N ASN A 523 -4.62 40.72 40.16
CA ASN A 523 -5.34 41.23 41.35
C ASN A 523 -4.62 42.34 42.11
N LEU A 524 -3.28 42.36 42.08
CA LEU A 524 -2.40 43.13 42.98
C LEU A 524 -1.40 44.05 42.25
N SER A 525 -1.36 44.01 40.92
CA SER A 525 -0.35 44.70 40.08
C SER A 525 -0.31 46.22 40.22
N SER A 526 -1.39 46.83 40.69
CA SER A 526 -1.48 48.28 40.94
C SER A 526 -1.25 48.67 42.40
N ASP A 527 -0.94 47.72 43.28
CA ASP A 527 -0.78 47.95 44.71
C ASP A 527 0.71 48.08 45.10
N SER A 528 0.99 48.88 46.12
CA SER A 528 2.35 49.05 46.64
C SER A 528 2.84 47.76 47.32
N HIS A 529 4.13 47.51 47.23
CA HIS A 529 4.82 46.39 47.87
C HIS A 529 6.22 46.82 48.34
N ASP A 530 6.77 46.09 49.28
CA ASP A 530 8.11 46.30 49.84
C ASP A 530 9.18 46.02 48.77
N THR A 531 9.75 47.09 48.24
CA THR A 531 10.80 47.05 47.21
C THR A 531 12.14 46.55 47.75
N ASN A 532 12.42 46.71 49.04
CA ASN A 532 13.64 46.20 49.67
C ASN A 532 13.56 44.68 49.81
N LEU A 533 12.42 44.17 50.30
CA LEU A 533 12.15 42.74 50.39
C LEU A 533 12.10 42.07 49.01
N PHE A 534 11.42 42.69 48.03
CA PHE A 534 11.40 42.20 46.65
C PHE A 534 12.81 42.05 46.08
N MET A 535 13.64 43.10 46.15
CA MET A 535 15.02 43.04 45.70
C MET A 535 15.87 42.01 46.46
N SER A 536 15.65 41.85 47.76
CA SER A 536 16.36 40.87 48.58
C SER A 536 16.05 39.44 48.15
N GLN A 537 14.77 39.10 47.93
CA GLN A 537 14.39 37.76 47.49
C GLN A 537 14.78 37.50 46.03
N HIS A 538 14.72 38.52 45.16
CA HIS A 538 15.15 38.38 43.77
C HIS A 538 16.67 38.12 43.67
N LEU A 539 17.49 38.83 44.44
CA LEU A 539 18.93 38.56 44.49
C LEU A 539 19.26 37.22 45.16
N ASP A 540 18.42 36.69 46.04
CA ASP A 540 18.55 35.30 46.52
C ASP A 540 18.23 34.27 45.43
N GLN A 541 17.21 34.50 44.59
CA GLN A 541 16.94 33.67 43.40
C GLN A 541 18.12 33.73 42.41
N MET A 542 18.61 34.92 42.06
CA MET A 542 19.77 35.06 41.17
C MET A 542 21.01 34.36 41.75
N SER A 543 21.26 34.48 43.05
CA SER A 543 22.36 33.79 43.75
C SER A 543 22.26 32.26 43.63
N ALA A 544 21.06 31.70 43.74
CA ALA A 544 20.81 30.28 43.56
C ALA A 544 21.01 29.82 42.10
N GLY A 545 20.55 30.61 41.12
CA GLY A 545 20.72 30.31 39.69
C GLY A 545 22.19 30.36 39.24
N VAL A 546 22.95 31.32 39.76
CA VAL A 546 24.41 31.39 39.59
C VAL A 546 25.09 30.19 40.24
N THR A 547 24.67 29.77 41.44
CA THR A 547 25.20 28.55 42.10
C THR A 547 24.93 27.30 41.25
N TRP A 548 23.72 27.15 40.70
CA TRP A 548 23.35 26.06 39.82
C TRP A 548 24.17 26.05 38.52
N LEU A 549 24.40 27.21 37.89
CA LEU A 549 25.33 27.35 36.77
C LEU A 549 26.75 26.87 37.12
N LYS A 550 27.34 27.37 38.22
CA LYS A 550 28.70 26.98 38.64
C LYS A 550 28.85 25.47 38.81
N ARG A 551 27.89 24.79 39.46
CA ARG A 551 27.96 23.33 39.65
C ARG A 551 27.87 22.54 38.33
N ASN A 552 27.11 23.00 37.33
CA ASN A 552 27.10 22.34 36.02
C ASN A 552 28.37 22.63 35.20
N LEU A 553 28.93 23.85 35.24
CA LEU A 553 30.20 24.17 34.58
C LEU A 553 31.37 23.40 35.20
N GLU A 554 31.41 23.28 36.53
CA GLU A 554 32.37 22.46 37.27
C GLU A 554 32.30 20.98 36.85
N ARG A 555 31.10 20.40 36.72
CA ARG A 555 30.92 19.05 36.14
C ARG A 555 31.50 18.95 34.72
N ILE A 556 31.23 19.91 33.85
CA ILE A 556 31.73 19.91 32.47
C ILE A 556 33.27 19.99 32.43
N LEU A 557 33.90 20.84 33.25
CA LEU A 557 35.36 20.89 33.37
C LEU A 557 35.96 19.58 33.88
N LEU A 558 35.28 18.90 34.82
CA LEU A 558 35.70 17.61 35.36
C LEU A 558 35.49 16.44 34.37
N PHE A 559 34.46 16.51 33.51
CA PHE A 559 34.27 15.61 32.37
C PHE A 559 35.39 15.77 31.32
N LEU A 560 35.79 17.01 31.02
CA LEU A 560 36.84 17.34 30.04
C LEU A 560 38.27 17.14 30.57
N ALA A 561 38.45 16.94 31.87
CA ALA A 561 39.75 16.84 32.54
C ALA A 561 40.77 15.83 31.93
N PRO A 562 40.40 14.64 31.40
CA PRO A 562 41.36 13.69 30.81
C PRO A 562 41.71 13.93 29.34
N SER A 563 41.03 14.84 28.63
CA SER A 563 41.25 15.03 27.19
C SER A 563 42.19 16.20 26.93
N GLU A 564 43.30 15.92 26.26
CA GLU A 564 44.20 16.94 25.71
C GLU A 564 43.59 17.55 24.43
N ASP A 565 42.92 16.73 23.62
CA ASP A 565 42.26 17.11 22.35
C ASP A 565 41.08 18.11 22.53
N ALA A 566 40.39 18.08 23.67
CA ALA A 566 39.24 18.95 23.93
C ALA A 566 39.64 20.37 24.40
N THR A 567 40.81 20.86 23.98
CA THR A 567 41.45 22.06 24.52
C THR A 567 40.61 23.33 24.31
N ASP A 568 40.07 23.54 23.11
CA ASP A 568 39.22 24.71 22.79
C ASP A 568 37.92 24.72 23.59
N ILE A 569 37.28 23.56 23.77
CA ILE A 569 36.05 23.43 24.57
C ILE A 569 36.35 23.73 26.04
N LYS A 570 37.48 23.25 26.55
CA LYS A 570 37.94 23.52 27.93
C LYS A 570 38.23 25.00 28.16
N VAL A 571 38.83 25.70 27.19
CA VAL A 571 39.00 27.17 27.22
C VAL A 571 37.63 27.86 27.25
N PHE A 572 36.71 27.49 26.35
CA PHE A 572 35.37 28.09 26.30
C PHE A 572 34.58 27.91 27.62
N VAL A 573 34.59 26.71 28.21
CA VAL A 573 33.90 26.44 29.48
C VAL A 573 34.59 27.16 30.65
N THR A 574 35.91 27.40 30.59
CA THR A 574 36.62 28.22 31.57
C THR A 574 36.18 29.69 31.50
N LEU A 575 36.11 30.27 30.29
CA LEU A 575 35.59 31.62 30.07
C LEU A 575 34.13 31.78 30.54
N LEU A 576 33.26 30.78 30.29
CA LEU A 576 31.90 30.77 30.84
C LEU A 576 31.88 30.71 32.38
N SER A 577 32.89 30.10 33.00
CA SER A 577 33.01 30.04 34.47
C SER A 577 33.44 31.39 35.04
N GLU A 578 34.37 32.09 34.39
CA GLU A 578 34.80 33.46 34.74
C GLU A 578 33.65 34.48 34.63
N GLU A 579 32.82 34.38 33.59
CA GLU A 579 31.60 35.20 33.46
C GLU A 579 30.57 34.89 34.57
N VAL A 580 30.38 33.62 34.95
CA VAL A 580 29.47 33.24 36.05
C VAL A 580 30.03 33.64 37.43
N ASP A 581 31.35 33.67 37.61
CA ASP A 581 31.98 34.29 38.78
C ASP A 581 31.72 35.82 38.80
N ALA A 582 31.81 36.51 37.67
CA ALA A 582 31.46 37.93 37.57
C ALA A 582 29.97 38.19 37.88
N MET A 583 29.06 37.32 37.43
CA MET A 583 27.64 37.36 37.80
C MET A 583 27.43 37.23 39.31
N GLU A 584 28.15 36.33 39.99
CA GLU A 584 28.08 36.19 41.45
C GLU A 584 28.51 37.47 42.17
N GLN A 585 29.63 38.08 41.73
CA GLN A 585 30.11 39.33 42.31
C GLN A 585 29.13 40.49 42.09
N LEU A 586 28.42 40.52 40.95
CA LEU A 586 27.33 41.49 40.72
C LEU A 586 26.14 41.26 41.66
N VAL A 587 25.72 40.01 41.88
CA VAL A 587 24.62 39.67 42.82
C VAL A 587 25.01 40.03 44.25
N LEU A 588 26.22 39.70 44.70
CA LEU A 588 26.73 40.02 46.04
C LEU A 588 26.84 41.55 46.26
N LYS A 589 27.32 42.28 45.25
CA LYS A 589 27.36 43.75 45.22
C LYS A 589 25.98 44.39 45.12
N GLY A 590 24.98 43.67 44.61
CA GLY A 590 23.56 44.05 44.70
C GLY A 590 23.04 43.92 46.12
N LYS A 591 23.32 42.80 46.80
CA LYS A 591 22.85 42.53 48.18
C LYS A 591 23.36 43.58 49.17
N THR A 592 24.63 44.00 49.07
CA THR A 592 25.21 45.06 49.92
C THR A 592 24.72 46.48 49.62
N ARG A 593 23.83 46.67 48.62
CA ARG A 593 23.18 47.94 48.30
C ARG A 593 21.72 48.01 48.74
N ILE A 594 21.14 46.91 49.22
CA ILE A 594 19.79 46.91 49.79
C ILE A 594 19.87 47.55 51.19
N PRO A 595 18.99 48.52 51.53
CA PRO A 595 18.94 49.09 52.88
C PRO A 595 18.58 48.04 53.93
N ASP A 596 19.27 48.07 55.08
CA ASP A 596 18.97 47.22 56.23
C ASP A 596 17.52 47.36 56.69
N LYS A 597 16.96 46.29 57.27
CA LYS A 597 15.57 46.24 57.81
C LYS A 597 15.31 47.24 58.95
N SER A 598 16.34 47.90 59.47
CA SER A 598 16.29 48.96 60.48
C SER A 598 16.29 50.38 59.89
N SER A 599 16.25 50.51 58.56
CA SER A 599 16.33 51.78 57.82
C SER A 599 15.02 52.09 57.11
N ASP A 600 14.44 53.26 57.36
CA ASP A 600 13.21 53.76 56.70
C ASP A 600 13.39 54.07 55.19
N ARG A 601 14.53 53.71 54.60
CA ARG A 601 14.84 53.97 53.18
C ARG A 601 14.32 52.82 52.31
N ALA A 602 13.22 53.04 51.60
CA ALA A 602 12.78 52.17 50.53
C ALA A 602 13.57 52.43 49.22
N LEU A 603 13.86 51.37 48.45
CA LEU A 603 14.40 51.48 47.10
C LEU A 603 13.30 51.97 46.14
N ASN A 604 13.59 53.04 45.39
CA ASN A 604 12.70 53.50 44.31
C ASN A 604 13.06 52.78 43.00
N LEU A 605 12.21 51.82 42.60
CA LEU A 605 12.44 50.96 41.43
C LEU A 605 11.70 51.53 40.22
N THR A 606 12.42 51.90 39.17
CA THR A 606 11.79 52.34 37.91
C THR A 606 11.20 51.15 37.15
N THR A 607 10.17 51.40 36.34
CA THR A 607 9.55 50.37 35.49
C THR A 607 10.54 49.74 34.50
N GLU A 608 11.49 50.54 34.01
CA GLU A 608 12.62 50.09 33.20
C GLU A 608 13.52 49.11 33.97
N PHE A 609 13.98 49.48 35.16
CA PHE A 609 14.81 48.61 36.01
C PHE A 609 14.10 47.31 36.43
N LEU A 610 12.78 47.36 36.65
CA LEU A 610 11.97 46.16 36.93
C LEU A 610 11.92 45.21 35.73
N ARG A 611 11.73 45.73 34.51
CA ARG A 611 11.77 44.92 33.28
C ARG A 611 13.17 44.34 33.05
N ASP A 612 14.21 45.15 33.19
CA ASP A 612 15.59 44.72 32.94
C ASP A 612 16.03 43.62 33.93
N ILE A 613 15.49 43.63 35.16
CA ILE A 613 15.62 42.54 36.14
C ILE A 613 14.88 41.26 35.70
N GLU A 614 13.66 41.40 35.18
CA GLU A 614 12.86 40.27 34.70
C GLU A 614 13.52 39.60 33.47
N ASP A 615 13.97 40.40 32.50
CA ASP A 615 14.76 39.97 31.35
C ASP A 615 16.07 39.28 31.79
N ALA A 616 16.77 39.81 32.80
CA ALA A 616 17.98 39.20 33.34
C ALA A 616 17.70 37.85 34.04
N ASN A 617 16.59 37.70 34.76
CA ASN A 617 16.19 36.43 35.38
C ASN A 617 15.77 35.40 34.32
N ILE A 618 15.06 35.82 33.28
CA ILE A 618 14.70 34.99 32.12
C ILE A 618 15.97 34.55 31.36
N ALA A 619 16.96 35.43 31.20
CA ALA A 619 18.24 35.10 30.59
C ALA A 619 19.05 34.11 31.45
N LEU A 620 19.14 34.33 32.76
CA LEU A 620 19.76 33.42 33.73
C LEU A 620 19.13 32.02 33.66
N LEU A 621 17.79 31.94 33.67
CA LEU A 621 17.07 30.67 33.61
C LEU A 621 17.29 29.93 32.28
N LYS A 622 17.29 30.65 31.15
CA LYS A 622 17.61 30.08 29.83
C LYS A 622 19.05 29.56 29.80
N PHE A 623 20.01 30.34 30.28
CA PHE A 623 21.43 29.94 30.30
C PHE A 623 21.66 28.73 31.22
N ALA A 624 21.13 28.74 32.43
CA ALA A 624 21.24 27.63 33.37
C ALA A 624 20.62 26.33 32.82
N ARG A 625 19.44 26.41 32.19
CA ARG A 625 18.83 25.25 31.51
C ARG A 625 19.64 24.75 30.31
N MET A 626 20.26 25.63 29.52
CA MET A 626 21.15 25.22 28.41
C MET A 626 22.41 24.51 28.92
N VAL A 627 23.10 25.07 29.93
CA VAL A 627 24.30 24.47 30.53
C VAL A 627 23.96 23.16 31.24
N HIS A 628 22.82 23.08 31.91
CA HIS A 628 22.34 21.83 32.53
C HIS A 628 22.04 20.75 31.48
N THR A 629 21.33 21.08 30.39
CA THR A 629 21.06 20.13 29.28
C THR A 629 22.35 19.65 28.62
N LEU A 630 23.33 20.53 28.41
CA LEU A 630 24.66 20.18 27.93
C LEU A 630 25.38 19.23 28.89
N CYS A 631 25.35 19.53 30.19
CA CYS A 631 25.97 18.70 31.24
C CYS A 631 25.35 17.30 31.31
N SER A 632 24.02 17.18 31.29
CA SER A 632 23.32 15.89 31.30
C SER A 632 23.55 15.10 30.00
N SER A 633 23.68 15.77 28.86
CA SER A 633 24.06 15.13 27.59
C SER A 633 25.48 14.56 27.64
N ALA A 634 26.43 15.30 28.20
CA ALA A 634 27.81 14.84 28.41
C ALA A 634 27.88 13.67 29.41
N ALA A 635 27.11 13.73 30.50
CA ALA A 635 27.00 12.64 31.48
C ALA A 635 26.55 11.32 30.83
N GLY A 636 25.47 11.37 30.04
CA GLY A 636 24.95 10.22 29.30
C GLY A 636 25.95 9.64 28.29
N GLN A 637 26.63 10.49 27.52
CA GLN A 637 27.68 10.05 26.60
C GLN A 637 28.86 9.39 27.33
N ILE A 638 29.27 9.93 28.47
CA ILE A 638 30.38 9.37 29.27
C ILE A 638 29.99 8.03 29.90
N HIS A 639 28.76 7.90 30.43
CA HIS A 639 28.26 6.61 30.92
C HIS A 639 28.24 5.53 29.82
N VAL A 640 27.78 5.89 28.62
CA VAL A 640 27.82 5.00 27.44
C VAL A 640 29.26 4.62 27.07
N LEU A 641 30.20 5.57 27.05
CA LEU A 641 31.61 5.32 26.74
C LEU A 641 32.29 4.43 27.79
N THR A 642 32.03 4.62 29.09
CA THR A 642 32.52 3.68 30.11
C THR A 642 31.90 2.29 29.97
N ALA A 643 30.62 2.20 29.64
CA ALA A 643 29.94 0.91 29.43
C ALA A 643 30.39 0.14 28.17
N PHE A 644 31.09 0.80 27.24
CA PHE A 644 31.78 0.17 26.10
C PHE A 644 33.26 -0.16 26.37
N LEU A 645 33.82 0.31 27.48
CA LEU A 645 35.22 0.10 27.88
C LEU A 645 35.38 -0.90 29.04
N THR A 646 34.29 -1.57 29.44
CA THR A 646 34.23 -2.61 30.50
C THR A 646 33.46 -3.84 30.05
#